data_AF-A0AB72VDX0-F1
#
_entry.id   AF-A0AB72VDX0-F1
#
_cell.length_a   1.000
_cell.length_b   1.000
_cell.length_c   1.000
_cell.angle_alpha   90.00
_cell.angle_beta   90.00
_cell.angle_gamma   90.00
#
_symmetry.space_group_name_H-M   'P 1'
#
loop_
_entity.id
_entity.type
_entity.pdbx_description
1 polymer ?
#
loop_
_entity_poly.entity_id
_entity_poly.type
_entity_poly.pdbx_seq_one_letter_code
_entity_poly.pdbx_strand_id
1 'polypeptide(L)'
;MKIKKSASALSRSMRIGIATITSTAMLGGVLVAVPAHPLLPTTAVAQAQTVTNSAPIAMASGQVIDLALFENRVNPADKAKFLSALEAIRADAEYPGTPTETSKLDLTLLQGINLQLGTLNVPLLSLVKIEGNAGVLGASAAATTGDTASAAAGVLSDNGSINLGAHGSNSGVDTVLDLTDVLGNAGVDAITDGIIDELSLRIGAVSASAQRDGDQVTSEYALSNVDLTLNSPLVEGLVETLVGEDTANPGLGVQIDKLVDDVAGDSSVLSGVTGLLDGVLGILGDANNVDVELSTNIQGALKPLLAETLVSDAVSIDLASGQIRVNLEKLGGTSVVNPNTNLLNEAAVKKIENEVQTLLNQLLAKVRTAVEDGILATAVNVDLNVGLLGARLASVKLEGSLAQFLDGTADINVTLLGSINLSSLTNALKRVLAGVGEALEVAIDKVVDPLLNNVLDNVVSGTVAPLVGGIGELLADADILSITLNDQPNPLTGTLTNTAGRPNAKTGAIARPDEEFTVSALRINVLDGLIDLPLARATVNADADWTAPVGGPTIGKINDQSIDLGEEIESVTPKATPTDAKITVEGLPKGVEFKDGVISGEPEEAGTFPITVTVTDSADRTAKTTFTITVTDTSTPAVKPTIEAIGDQEIELGDPIDDVTPVVTPEGAEVSITGQPAGVTIVDGVISGTPTRAGNFNVTVTATNEGLTASTSFKITVTDPDSDVVAPTIAPIADAEGTEEKPITPIEVVVTPEEAVVDVDGLPKGVEYDSETGEISGTPEKGTEGSHQVTVTATNDGGDATETFTFVVKKDNNGGGDNGSGDNGSSDNGSSGSSDGTSNGSSDFLQQCLDSPAAGVAGLLVALGTVGAIAGPALEPLMKSIGAELDRALRNLTNASSGANQPEWVRNINRGLNDAANAVDHRMVSQALFATAALALISTPVLCGMDNSSSSSS
;
A
#
# COMPACT_ATOMS: atom_id res chain seq x y z
N MET A 1 -64.54 14.91 -32.39
CA MET A 1 -63.74 15.20 -33.62
C MET A 1 -62.66 16.19 -33.26
N LYS A 2 -61.37 15.87 -33.51
CA LYS A 2 -60.19 16.76 -33.56
C LYS A 2 -59.89 17.67 -32.32
N ILE A 3 -58.82 17.44 -31.55
CA ILE A 3 -57.36 17.70 -31.82
C ILE A 3 -56.93 19.15 -31.47
N LYS A 4 -55.69 19.28 -30.93
CA LYS A 4 -54.90 20.51 -30.64
C LYS A 4 -55.39 21.32 -29.43
N LYS A 5 -54.54 21.85 -28.54
CA LYS A 5 -53.07 22.05 -28.54
C LYS A 5 -52.54 22.01 -27.09
N SER A 6 -51.53 21.18 -26.80
CA SER A 6 -50.42 21.45 -25.85
C SER A 6 -49.45 20.26 -25.83
N ALA A 7 -48.83 20.01 -26.99
CA ALA A 7 -47.78 19.02 -27.16
C ALA A 7 -46.65 19.67 -27.95
N SER A 8 -45.73 20.36 -27.27
CA SER A 8 -44.53 20.94 -27.87
C SER A 8 -43.38 21.30 -26.90
N ALA A 9 -43.42 20.88 -25.62
CA ALA A 9 -42.43 21.30 -24.62
C ALA A 9 -41.63 20.15 -23.96
N LEU A 10 -42.18 18.93 -23.84
CA LEU A 10 -41.50 17.78 -23.21
C LEU A 10 -40.96 16.74 -24.22
N SER A 11 -40.81 17.13 -25.48
CA SER A 11 -40.14 16.34 -26.51
C SER A 11 -38.65 16.73 -26.60
N ARG A 12 -37.84 16.21 -25.67
CA ARG A 12 -36.36 16.05 -25.76
C ARG A 12 -35.77 15.48 -24.44
N SER A 13 -36.14 14.24 -24.12
CA SER A 13 -35.37 13.31 -23.26
C SER A 13 -36.01 11.93 -23.41
N MET A 14 -35.73 11.28 -24.54
CA MET A 14 -36.25 9.96 -24.88
C MET A 14 -35.16 9.17 -25.58
N ARG A 15 -35.10 7.86 -25.26
CA ARG A 15 -34.41 6.72 -25.91
C ARG A 15 -33.26 6.15 -25.08
N ILE A 16 -33.05 4.83 -24.98
CA ILE A 16 -33.76 3.59 -25.45
C ILE A 16 -33.24 2.49 -24.48
N GLY A 17 -34.05 1.62 -23.85
CA GLY A 17 -34.72 0.43 -24.40
C GLY A 17 -33.97 -0.85 -23.93
N ILE A 18 -34.62 -1.91 -23.42
CA ILE A 18 -35.11 -3.13 -24.11
C ILE A 18 -35.33 -4.16 -22.96
N ALA A 19 -36.15 -5.22 -23.01
CA ALA A 19 -37.45 -5.45 -23.64
C ALA A 19 -38.13 -6.70 -23.02
N THR A 20 -39.45 -6.74 -23.15
CA THR A 20 -40.39 -7.87 -23.05
C THR A 20 -39.85 -9.32 -23.05
N ILE A 21 -40.22 -10.10 -22.02
CA ILE A 21 -40.72 -11.48 -22.20
C ILE A 21 -42.02 -11.65 -21.41
N THR A 22 -43.10 -11.97 -22.13
CA THR A 22 -44.36 -12.53 -21.62
C THR A 22 -44.15 -14.02 -21.28
N SER A 23 -44.74 -14.59 -20.22
CA SER A 23 -46.18 -14.56 -20.00
C SER A 23 -46.65 -14.41 -18.54
N THR A 24 -47.32 -13.28 -18.30
CA THR A 24 -48.57 -13.22 -17.54
C THR A 24 -48.54 -13.59 -16.04
N ALA A 25 -47.74 -12.88 -15.24
CA ALA A 25 -48.28 -11.91 -14.25
C ALA A 25 -47.22 -11.37 -13.25
N MET A 26 -46.41 -10.41 -13.69
CA MET A 26 -46.02 -9.31 -12.80
C MET A 26 -46.38 -8.01 -13.50
N LEU A 27 -47.27 -7.22 -12.89
CA LEU A 27 -47.80 -5.98 -13.44
C LEU A 27 -47.31 -4.81 -12.60
N GLY A 28 -46.37 -4.02 -13.15
CA GLY A 28 -46.11 -2.66 -12.69
C GLY A 28 -45.07 -2.48 -11.58
N GLY A 29 -44.03 -3.30 -11.50
CA GLY A 29 -43.00 -3.18 -10.45
C GLY A 29 -43.49 -3.63 -9.07
N VAL A 30 -44.57 -4.42 -9.05
CA VAL A 30 -45.17 -4.99 -7.85
C VAL A 30 -45.08 -6.51 -7.95
N LEU A 31 -44.29 -7.11 -7.06
CA LEU A 31 -44.44 -8.49 -6.66
C LEU A 31 -45.75 -8.60 -5.88
N VAL A 32 -46.80 -9.14 -6.52
CA VAL A 32 -48.08 -9.40 -5.86
C VAL A 32 -47.90 -10.68 -5.03
N ALA A 33 -47.85 -10.54 -3.70
CA ALA A 33 -47.94 -11.70 -2.83
C ALA A 33 -49.30 -12.38 -3.00
N VAL A 34 -49.31 -13.72 -3.02
CA VAL A 34 -50.54 -14.46 -2.72
C VAL A 34 -50.84 -14.23 -1.23
N PRO A 35 -52.08 -13.86 -0.85
CA PRO A 35 -52.36 -13.54 0.55
C PRO A 35 -52.31 -14.80 1.43
N ALA A 36 -51.29 -14.88 2.26
CA ALA A 36 -51.11 -15.92 3.27
C ALA A 36 -51.76 -15.53 4.61
N HIS A 37 -52.10 -16.54 5.41
CA HIS A 37 -52.57 -16.38 6.79
C HIS A 37 -51.39 -15.93 7.71
N PRO A 38 -51.65 -15.42 8.93
CA PRO A 38 -50.77 -14.41 9.52
C PRO A 38 -49.94 -14.88 10.74
N LEU A 39 -49.45 -16.12 10.77
CA LEU A 39 -48.45 -16.54 11.75
C LEU A 39 -47.16 -17.00 11.04
N LEU A 40 -46.30 -16.00 10.77
CA LEU A 40 -44.91 -16.14 10.28
C LEU A 40 -44.72 -16.51 8.79
N PRO A 41 -45.07 -15.64 7.83
CA PRO A 41 -44.56 -15.74 6.45
C PRO A 41 -43.09 -15.27 6.32
N THR A 42 -42.24 -15.56 7.33
CA THR A 42 -40.78 -15.35 7.28
C THR A 42 -40.09 -16.30 6.30
N THR A 43 -40.79 -17.40 5.99
CA THR A 43 -40.32 -18.56 5.26
C THR A 43 -41.40 -19.02 4.29
N ALA A 44 -41.12 -18.94 2.99
CA ALA A 44 -41.92 -19.56 1.95
C ALA A 44 -41.08 -20.62 1.25
N VAL A 45 -41.59 -21.84 1.15
CA VAL A 45 -40.96 -22.94 0.43
C VAL A 45 -41.92 -23.44 -0.63
N ALA A 46 -41.46 -23.53 -1.88
CA ALA A 46 -42.20 -24.13 -2.97
C ALA A 46 -41.40 -25.29 -3.56
N GLN A 47 -42.10 -26.40 -3.84
CA GLN A 47 -41.51 -27.58 -4.46
C GLN A 47 -42.35 -28.01 -5.65
N ALA A 48 -41.71 -28.19 -6.81
CA ALA A 48 -42.28 -28.99 -7.88
C ALA A 48 -41.91 -30.46 -7.61
N GLN A 49 -42.89 -31.35 -7.57
CA GLN A 49 -42.67 -32.80 -7.41
C GLN A 49 -43.23 -33.57 -8.60
N THR A 50 -42.58 -34.68 -8.95
CA THR A 50 -43.13 -35.65 -9.92
C THR A 50 -44.33 -36.38 -9.34
N VAL A 51 -45.27 -36.80 -10.20
CA VAL A 51 -46.48 -37.57 -9.84
C VAL A 51 -46.17 -38.89 -9.10
N THR A 52 -44.94 -39.39 -9.23
CA THR A 52 -44.36 -40.48 -8.45
C THR A 52 -43.53 -39.91 -7.30
N ASN A 53 -43.93 -40.17 -6.03
CA ASN A 53 -43.23 -39.74 -4.80
C ASN A 53 -41.70 -39.93 -4.87
N SER A 54 -40.99 -38.86 -5.23
CA SER A 54 -39.55 -38.80 -5.47
C SER A 54 -39.01 -37.47 -4.92
N ALA A 55 -37.70 -37.24 -4.98
CA ALA A 55 -37.12 -35.94 -4.65
C ALA A 55 -37.79 -34.81 -5.48
N PRO A 56 -37.97 -33.61 -4.92
CA PRO A 56 -38.53 -32.48 -5.66
C PRO A 56 -37.60 -32.10 -6.82
N ILE A 57 -38.20 -31.82 -7.97
CA ILE A 57 -37.50 -31.48 -9.22
C ILE A 57 -37.18 -29.98 -9.31
N ALA A 58 -37.90 -29.12 -8.60
CA ALA A 58 -37.44 -27.75 -8.38
C ALA A 58 -37.80 -27.33 -6.96
N MET A 59 -36.94 -26.50 -6.37
CA MET A 59 -37.11 -25.98 -5.01
C MET A 59 -36.85 -24.48 -5.00
N ALA A 60 -37.79 -23.71 -4.45
CA ALA A 60 -37.58 -22.31 -4.14
C ALA A 60 -37.77 -22.11 -2.64
N SER A 61 -36.90 -21.30 -2.03
CA SER A 61 -36.93 -20.95 -0.62
C SER A 61 -36.74 -19.44 -0.46
N GLY A 62 -37.86 -18.74 -0.39
CA GLY A 62 -37.87 -17.33 0.00
C GLY A 62 -37.81 -17.28 1.52
N GLN A 63 -36.66 -16.98 2.09
CA GLN A 63 -36.51 -16.75 3.52
C GLN A 63 -35.60 -15.56 3.75
N VAL A 64 -35.93 -14.70 4.71
CA VAL A 64 -34.98 -13.70 5.21
C VAL A 64 -34.05 -14.33 6.24
N ILE A 65 -34.55 -15.28 7.03
CA ILE A 65 -33.80 -16.07 8.00
C ILE A 65 -34.42 -17.47 8.05
N ASP A 66 -33.63 -18.52 7.75
CA ASP A 66 -34.08 -19.90 7.96
C ASP A 66 -33.80 -20.33 9.39
N LEU A 67 -34.86 -20.31 10.21
CA LEU A 67 -34.76 -20.73 11.60
C LEU A 67 -34.27 -22.18 11.75
N ALA A 68 -34.54 -23.07 10.79
CA ALA A 68 -34.10 -24.46 10.87
C ALA A 68 -32.57 -24.64 10.88
N LEU A 69 -31.82 -23.68 10.33
CA LEU A 69 -30.35 -23.68 10.40
C LEU A 69 -29.87 -23.58 11.86
N PHE A 70 -30.64 -22.92 12.73
CA PHE A 70 -30.37 -22.83 14.16
C PHE A 70 -30.86 -24.04 14.97
N GLU A 71 -31.55 -25.03 14.39
CA GLU A 71 -32.12 -26.16 15.16
C GLU A 71 -31.05 -26.96 15.93
N ASN A 72 -29.85 -27.09 15.35
CA ASN A 72 -28.70 -27.75 15.97
C ASN A 72 -27.89 -26.81 16.88
N ARG A 73 -28.17 -25.50 16.83
CA ARG A 73 -27.58 -24.47 17.68
C ARG A 73 -28.49 -24.10 18.87
N VAL A 74 -29.79 -24.41 18.87
CA VAL A 74 -30.67 -24.04 20.00
C VAL A 74 -30.24 -24.74 21.29
N ASN A 75 -30.19 -23.98 22.39
CA ASN A 75 -29.87 -24.47 23.72
C ASN A 75 -30.75 -25.71 24.06
N PRO A 76 -30.19 -26.82 24.57
CA PRO A 76 -30.96 -28.02 24.88
C PRO A 76 -32.19 -27.81 25.78
N ALA A 77 -32.18 -26.79 26.64
CA ALA A 77 -33.33 -26.43 27.47
C ALA A 77 -34.50 -25.84 26.65
N ASP A 78 -34.19 -25.09 25.59
CA ASP A 78 -35.16 -24.35 24.78
C ASP A 78 -35.59 -25.13 23.53
N LYS A 79 -34.84 -26.18 23.13
CA LYS A 79 -35.05 -26.92 21.87
C LYS A 79 -36.48 -27.44 21.69
N ALA A 80 -37.17 -27.87 22.74
CA ALA A 80 -38.57 -28.31 22.65
C ALA A 80 -39.55 -27.15 22.33
N LYS A 81 -39.32 -25.96 22.91
CA LYS A 81 -40.08 -24.74 22.59
C LYS A 81 -39.79 -24.28 21.17
N PHE A 82 -38.52 -24.28 20.78
CA PHE A 82 -38.09 -23.91 19.44
C PHE A 82 -38.66 -24.83 18.35
N LEU A 83 -38.58 -26.15 18.53
CA LEU A 83 -39.16 -27.11 17.58
C LEU A 83 -40.68 -26.94 17.46
N SER A 84 -41.37 -26.67 18.57
CA SER A 84 -42.82 -26.40 18.56
C SER A 84 -43.15 -25.10 17.80
N ALA A 85 -42.32 -24.07 17.91
CA ALA A 85 -42.45 -22.84 17.12
C ALA A 85 -42.15 -23.09 15.63
N LEU A 86 -41.08 -23.82 15.31
CA LEU A 86 -40.70 -24.17 13.93
C LEU A 86 -41.75 -25.05 13.24
N GLU A 87 -42.36 -25.99 13.96
CA GLU A 87 -43.43 -26.84 13.45
C GLU A 87 -44.73 -26.04 13.23
N ALA A 88 -45.05 -25.09 14.12
CA ALA A 88 -46.15 -24.15 13.90
C ALA A 88 -45.94 -23.25 12.67
N ILE A 89 -44.72 -22.73 12.46
CA ILE A 89 -44.34 -21.95 11.27
C ILE A 89 -44.52 -22.78 9.99
N ARG A 90 -43.98 -24.01 9.98
CA ARG A 90 -44.06 -24.91 8.82
C ARG A 90 -45.50 -25.31 8.48
N ALA A 91 -46.35 -25.54 9.49
CA ALA A 91 -47.73 -25.94 9.29
C ALA A 91 -48.62 -24.81 8.71
N ASP A 92 -48.35 -23.54 9.02
CA ASP A 92 -49.09 -22.39 8.45
C ASP A 92 -48.64 -22.11 7.00
N ALA A 93 -47.36 -22.32 6.69
CA ALA A 93 -46.79 -22.13 5.35
C ALA A 93 -47.37 -23.05 4.25
N GLU A 94 -48.00 -24.18 4.62
CA GLU A 94 -48.65 -25.10 3.68
C GLU A 94 -50.11 -24.72 3.34
N TYR A 95 -50.71 -23.73 4.01
CA TYR A 95 -52.16 -23.47 3.94
C TYR A 95 -52.55 -22.24 3.08
N PRO A 96 -53.31 -22.39 1.98
CA PRO A 96 -53.71 -21.26 1.13
C PRO A 96 -54.84 -20.44 1.78
N GLY A 97 -54.48 -19.26 2.30
CA GLY A 97 -55.40 -18.29 2.93
C GLY A 97 -56.26 -17.47 1.96
N THR A 98 -57.09 -16.59 2.52
CA THR A 98 -57.93 -15.63 1.75
C THR A 98 -57.57 -14.17 2.07
N PRO A 99 -57.82 -13.20 1.16
CA PRO A 99 -57.19 -11.87 1.18
C PRO A 99 -57.52 -10.91 2.34
N THR A 100 -58.23 -11.34 3.38
CA THR A 100 -58.84 -10.45 4.39
C THR A 100 -58.42 -10.71 5.83
N GLU A 101 -57.54 -11.68 6.06
CA GLU A 101 -57.08 -12.07 7.40
C GLU A 101 -55.70 -11.45 7.67
N THR A 102 -55.64 -10.37 8.45
CA THR A 102 -54.38 -9.80 8.94
C THR A 102 -54.28 -9.99 10.44
N SER A 103 -53.30 -10.78 10.88
CA SER A 103 -52.78 -10.75 12.25
C SER A 103 -51.31 -10.37 12.20
N LYS A 104 -50.72 -10.12 13.37
CA LYS A 104 -49.31 -9.77 13.50
C LYS A 104 -48.52 -10.99 13.94
N LEU A 105 -47.28 -11.06 13.48
CA LEU A 105 -46.23 -11.92 14.00
C LEU A 105 -46.18 -11.83 15.54
N ASP A 106 -46.49 -12.91 16.24
CA ASP A 106 -46.37 -12.97 17.70
C ASP A 106 -44.95 -13.37 18.10
N LEU A 107 -44.08 -12.36 18.21
CA LEU A 107 -42.69 -12.53 18.65
C LEU A 107 -42.56 -13.15 20.05
N THR A 108 -43.61 -13.18 20.88
CA THR A 108 -43.56 -13.81 22.22
C THR A 108 -43.33 -15.33 22.15
N LEU A 109 -43.67 -15.96 21.01
CA LEU A 109 -43.37 -17.37 20.75
C LEU A 109 -41.86 -17.64 20.66
N LEU A 110 -41.07 -16.67 20.18
CA LEU A 110 -39.61 -16.77 20.05
C LEU A 110 -38.84 -16.20 21.26
N GLN A 111 -39.51 -15.46 22.16
CA GLN A 111 -38.87 -14.89 23.35
C GLN A 111 -38.26 -15.97 24.26
N GLY A 112 -37.03 -15.72 24.73
CA GLY A 112 -36.34 -16.63 25.64
C GLY A 112 -35.87 -17.95 25.01
N ILE A 113 -35.85 -18.05 23.68
CA ILE A 113 -35.09 -19.10 22.98
C ILE A 113 -33.64 -18.63 22.86
N ASN A 114 -32.70 -19.42 23.37
CA ASN A 114 -31.27 -19.13 23.30
C ASN A 114 -30.58 -20.03 22.27
N LEU A 115 -29.59 -19.47 21.58
CA LEU A 115 -28.69 -20.13 20.65
C LEU A 115 -27.35 -20.40 21.34
N GLN A 116 -26.99 -21.67 21.44
CA GLN A 116 -25.67 -22.17 21.78
C GLN A 116 -24.76 -22.13 20.53
N LEU A 117 -24.04 -21.01 20.36
CA LEU A 117 -23.09 -20.79 19.28
C LEU A 117 -21.67 -21.07 19.81
N GLY A 118 -21.24 -22.32 19.73
CA GLY A 118 -19.99 -22.76 20.37
C GLY A 118 -20.10 -22.71 21.90
N THR A 119 -19.24 -21.94 22.56
CA THR A 119 -19.33 -21.64 24.00
C THR A 119 -20.40 -20.59 24.33
N LEU A 120 -20.86 -19.82 23.35
CA LEU A 120 -21.71 -18.65 23.53
C LEU A 120 -23.19 -19.04 23.66
N ASN A 121 -23.95 -18.31 24.47
CA ASN A 121 -25.39 -18.51 24.63
C ASN A 121 -26.12 -17.18 24.40
N VAL A 122 -26.55 -16.95 23.15
CA VAL A 122 -27.12 -15.68 22.66
C VAL A 122 -28.65 -15.80 22.50
N PRO A 123 -29.46 -14.86 23.01
CA PRO A 123 -30.90 -14.87 22.74
C PRO A 123 -31.20 -14.71 21.24
N LEU A 124 -32.08 -15.55 20.69
CA LEU A 124 -32.44 -15.51 19.25
C LEU A 124 -32.96 -14.14 18.80
N LEU A 125 -33.67 -13.42 19.69
CA LEU A 125 -34.20 -12.08 19.43
C LEU A 125 -33.20 -10.93 19.74
N SER A 126 -32.01 -11.23 20.27
CA SER A 126 -30.89 -10.28 20.24
C SER A 126 -30.28 -10.26 18.84
N LEU A 127 -29.96 -11.46 18.30
CA LEU A 127 -29.40 -11.65 16.97
C LEU A 127 -30.32 -11.13 15.84
N VAL A 128 -31.64 -11.24 16.03
CA VAL A 128 -32.63 -10.90 15.00
C VAL A 128 -33.63 -9.86 15.51
N LYS A 129 -33.43 -8.61 15.08
CA LYS A 129 -34.35 -7.48 15.33
C LYS A 129 -35.23 -7.24 14.09
N ILE A 130 -36.51 -6.94 14.32
CA ILE A 130 -37.47 -6.51 13.26
C ILE A 130 -37.99 -5.14 13.68
N GLU A 131 -37.62 -4.09 12.95
CA GLU A 131 -37.83 -2.71 13.39
C GLU A 131 -39.07 -2.05 12.78
N GLY A 132 -40.10 -1.80 13.59
CA GLY A 132 -41.15 -0.82 13.30
C GLY A 132 -42.60 -1.32 13.44
N ASN A 133 -43.55 -0.43 13.16
CA ASN A 133 -44.94 -0.60 13.63
C ASN A 133 -45.87 -1.45 12.72
N ALA A 134 -45.45 -1.78 11.49
CA ALA A 134 -46.36 -2.31 10.46
C ALA A 134 -45.84 -3.51 9.62
N GLY A 135 -44.53 -3.72 9.49
CA GLY A 135 -43.99 -4.74 8.60
C GLY A 135 -44.13 -6.16 9.16
N VAL A 136 -44.90 -6.99 8.46
CA VAL A 136 -44.76 -8.45 8.55
C VAL A 136 -43.65 -8.84 7.57
N LEU A 137 -42.72 -9.70 7.98
CA LEU A 137 -41.74 -10.28 7.05
C LEU A 137 -42.47 -11.08 5.97
N GLY A 138 -42.19 -10.78 4.71
CA GLY A 138 -42.85 -11.34 3.55
C GLY A 138 -41.91 -12.23 2.75
N ALA A 139 -42.27 -13.50 2.65
CA ALA A 139 -41.61 -14.46 1.79
C ALA A 139 -42.48 -14.86 0.60
N SER A 140 -41.84 -15.16 -0.53
CA SER A 140 -42.46 -15.73 -1.72
C SER A 140 -41.55 -16.79 -2.32
N ALA A 141 -42.12 -17.92 -2.70
CA ALA A 141 -41.43 -18.99 -3.41
C ALA A 141 -42.36 -19.58 -4.46
N ALA A 142 -41.82 -19.85 -5.65
CA ALA A 142 -42.53 -20.51 -6.73
C ALA A 142 -41.62 -21.50 -7.45
N ALA A 143 -42.10 -22.74 -7.56
CA ALA A 143 -41.49 -23.81 -8.35
C ALA A 143 -42.60 -24.42 -9.22
N THR A 144 -42.87 -23.83 -10.38
CA THR A 144 -44.05 -24.16 -11.20
C THR A 144 -43.84 -25.37 -12.10
N THR A 145 -42.59 -25.65 -12.47
CA THR A 145 -42.13 -26.84 -13.20
C THR A 145 -40.79 -27.28 -12.59
N GLY A 146 -40.22 -28.43 -12.99
CA GLY A 146 -38.87 -28.84 -12.54
C GLY A 146 -37.74 -27.94 -13.05
N ASP A 147 -38.04 -27.11 -14.05
CA ASP A 147 -37.07 -26.29 -14.76
C ASP A 147 -37.13 -24.82 -14.36
N THR A 148 -38.04 -24.43 -13.45
CA THR A 148 -38.18 -23.04 -12.99
C THR A 148 -38.34 -22.95 -11.47
N ALA A 149 -37.48 -22.16 -10.84
CA ALA A 149 -37.57 -21.79 -9.43
C ALA A 149 -37.36 -20.27 -9.27
N SER A 150 -38.18 -19.62 -8.44
CA SER A 150 -37.97 -18.24 -8.03
C SER A 150 -38.33 -18.05 -6.56
N ALA A 151 -37.49 -17.29 -5.86
CA ALA A 151 -37.61 -16.97 -4.45
C ALA A 151 -37.44 -15.47 -4.24
N ALA A 152 -38.21 -14.91 -3.31
CA ALA A 152 -38.03 -13.56 -2.83
C ALA A 152 -38.34 -13.51 -1.34
N ALA A 153 -37.63 -12.64 -0.62
CA ALA A 153 -37.85 -12.40 0.80
C ALA A 153 -37.53 -10.95 1.13
N GLY A 154 -38.29 -10.35 2.03
CA GLY A 154 -38.09 -8.97 2.45
C GLY A 154 -39.29 -8.46 3.22
N VAL A 155 -39.35 -7.15 3.48
CA VAL A 155 -40.46 -6.61 4.26
C VAL A 155 -41.66 -6.28 3.39
N LEU A 156 -42.85 -6.67 3.86
CA LEU A 156 -44.11 -6.35 3.20
C LEU A 156 -44.52 -4.90 3.46
N SER A 157 -44.78 -4.16 2.39
CA SER A 157 -45.40 -2.83 2.43
C SER A 157 -46.89 -2.91 2.78
N ASP A 158 -47.51 -1.79 3.17
CA ASP A 158 -48.95 -1.68 3.50
C ASP A 158 -49.92 -2.21 2.43
N ASN A 159 -49.46 -2.36 1.19
CA ASN A 159 -50.22 -2.87 0.04
C ASN A 159 -50.04 -4.40 -0.20
N GLY A 160 -49.28 -5.10 0.63
CA GLY A 160 -49.00 -6.54 0.50
C GLY A 160 -47.88 -6.90 -0.48
N SER A 161 -47.09 -5.96 -1.00
CA SER A 161 -45.91 -6.26 -1.84
C SER A 161 -44.61 -6.19 -1.05
N ILE A 162 -43.62 -7.01 -1.40
CA ILE A 162 -42.24 -6.87 -0.89
C ILE A 162 -41.71 -5.50 -1.32
N ASN A 163 -41.21 -4.72 -0.36
CA ASN A 163 -40.74 -3.36 -0.59
C ASN A 163 -39.41 -3.36 -1.36
N LEU A 164 -39.37 -2.66 -2.50
CA LEU A 164 -38.16 -2.40 -3.30
C LEU A 164 -37.92 -0.88 -3.45
N GLY A 165 -38.50 -0.08 -2.53
CA GLY A 165 -38.40 1.38 -2.53
C GLY A 165 -37.14 1.87 -1.84
N ALA A 166 -36.59 2.98 -2.33
CA ALA A 166 -35.36 3.58 -1.82
C ALA A 166 -35.44 4.04 -0.35
N HIS A 167 -34.25 4.13 0.27
CA HIS A 167 -33.98 4.65 1.61
C HIS A 167 -34.81 5.86 2.03
N GLY A 168 -35.20 5.88 3.31
CA GLY A 168 -35.75 7.07 3.97
C GLY A 168 -37.17 7.46 3.56
N SER A 169 -37.85 6.68 2.73
CA SER A 169 -39.31 6.81 2.59
C SER A 169 -39.99 6.34 3.88
N ASN A 170 -41.02 7.07 4.35
CA ASN A 170 -41.69 6.90 5.66
C ASN A 170 -42.53 5.59 5.81
N SER A 171 -42.06 4.47 5.25
CA SER A 171 -42.77 3.19 5.15
C SER A 171 -41.87 1.95 5.36
N GLY A 172 -40.56 2.12 5.54
CA GLY A 172 -39.60 1.03 5.68
C GLY A 172 -39.51 0.48 7.11
N VAL A 173 -40.23 -0.63 7.37
CA VAL A 173 -39.73 -1.63 8.32
C VAL A 173 -38.69 -2.45 7.56
N ASP A 174 -37.57 -2.80 8.20
CA ASP A 174 -36.50 -3.63 7.62
C ASP A 174 -36.10 -4.74 8.62
N THR A 175 -35.42 -5.77 8.12
CA THR A 175 -34.84 -6.83 8.97
C THR A 175 -33.45 -6.41 9.38
N VAL A 176 -33.12 -6.53 10.67
CA VAL A 176 -31.81 -6.18 11.20
C VAL A 176 -31.20 -7.41 11.86
N LEU A 177 -30.10 -7.90 11.29
CA LEU A 177 -29.24 -8.93 11.87
C LEU A 177 -28.19 -8.22 12.73
N ASP A 178 -28.31 -8.30 14.05
CA ASP A 178 -27.37 -7.70 15.00
C ASP A 178 -26.28 -8.71 15.35
N LEU A 179 -25.05 -8.39 15.01
CA LEU A 179 -23.87 -9.24 15.17
C LEU A 179 -23.06 -8.90 16.43
N THR A 180 -23.40 -7.82 17.14
CA THR A 180 -22.65 -7.25 18.26
C THR A 180 -22.38 -8.29 19.36
N ASP A 181 -23.45 -8.91 19.87
CA ASP A 181 -23.37 -9.98 20.89
C ASP A 181 -22.58 -11.21 20.40
N VAL A 182 -22.52 -11.46 19.08
CA VAL A 182 -21.82 -12.63 18.53
C VAL A 182 -20.33 -12.36 18.41
N LEU A 183 -19.94 -11.20 17.86
CA LEU A 183 -18.56 -10.82 17.61
C LEU A 183 -17.82 -10.39 18.89
N GLY A 184 -18.46 -9.60 19.75
CA GLY A 184 -17.87 -9.18 21.03
C GLY A 184 -17.59 -10.35 21.96
N ASN A 185 -18.46 -11.37 21.97
CA ASN A 185 -18.23 -12.61 22.73
C ASN A 185 -17.21 -13.56 22.06
N ALA A 186 -16.96 -13.41 20.76
CA ALA A 186 -15.90 -14.15 20.06
C ALA A 186 -14.50 -13.54 20.28
N GLY A 187 -14.43 -12.33 20.85
CA GLY A 187 -13.17 -11.63 21.09
C GLY A 187 -12.64 -10.90 19.86
N VAL A 188 -13.53 -10.34 19.03
CA VAL A 188 -13.11 -9.48 17.91
C VAL A 188 -12.67 -8.12 18.46
N ASP A 189 -11.38 -7.83 18.35
CA ASP A 189 -10.70 -6.69 19.01
C ASP A 189 -11.42 -5.34 18.78
N ALA A 190 -11.78 -5.01 17.53
CA ALA A 190 -12.50 -3.78 17.21
C ALA A 190 -13.85 -3.60 17.95
N ILE A 191 -14.49 -4.71 18.38
CA ILE A 191 -15.70 -4.70 19.21
C ILE A 191 -15.33 -4.65 20.70
N THR A 192 -14.37 -5.47 21.15
CA THR A 192 -14.02 -5.57 22.58
C THR A 192 -13.26 -4.36 23.12
N ASP A 193 -12.51 -3.65 22.27
CA ASP A 193 -11.79 -2.41 22.60
C ASP A 193 -12.72 -1.19 22.59
N GLY A 194 -13.99 -1.36 22.21
CA GLY A 194 -14.99 -0.29 22.18
C GLY A 194 -14.78 0.72 21.05
N ILE A 195 -14.01 0.38 20.01
CA ILE A 195 -13.89 1.21 18.80
C ILE A 195 -15.24 1.22 18.06
N ILE A 196 -15.89 0.05 17.98
CA ILE A 196 -17.23 -0.16 17.42
C ILE A 196 -18.07 -0.89 18.48
N ASP A 197 -19.16 -0.28 18.96
CA ASP A 197 -19.98 -0.83 20.04
C ASP A 197 -21.29 -1.49 19.59
N GLU A 198 -21.73 -1.25 18.34
CA GLU A 198 -22.79 -2.03 17.67
C GLU A 198 -22.38 -2.34 16.22
N LEU A 199 -22.61 -3.58 15.76
CA LEU A 199 -22.54 -3.97 14.35
C LEU A 199 -23.83 -4.66 13.94
N SER A 200 -24.51 -4.13 12.93
CA SER A 200 -25.72 -4.75 12.38
C SER A 200 -25.82 -4.68 10.87
N LEU A 201 -26.40 -5.72 10.26
CA LEU A 201 -26.69 -5.78 8.84
C LEU A 201 -28.20 -5.61 8.61
N ARG A 202 -28.57 -4.52 7.95
CA ARG A 202 -29.94 -4.19 7.55
C ARG A 202 -30.25 -4.78 6.19
N ILE A 203 -31.39 -5.46 6.06
CA ILE A 203 -31.82 -6.16 4.85
C ILE A 203 -33.29 -5.82 4.58
N GLY A 204 -33.55 -5.04 3.53
CA GLY A 204 -34.90 -4.69 3.09
C GLY A 204 -35.54 -5.80 2.23
N ALA A 205 -34.93 -6.14 1.10
CA ALA A 205 -35.42 -7.19 0.22
C ALA A 205 -34.34 -7.86 -0.64
N VAL A 206 -34.55 -9.15 -0.93
CA VAL A 206 -33.71 -10.02 -1.75
C VAL A 206 -34.57 -10.92 -2.63
N SER A 207 -34.07 -11.27 -3.82
CA SER A 207 -34.72 -12.26 -4.70
C SER A 207 -33.72 -12.97 -5.60
N ALA A 208 -33.99 -14.23 -5.92
CA ALA A 208 -33.28 -14.99 -6.94
C ALA A 208 -34.23 -15.81 -7.81
N SER A 209 -33.83 -16.10 -9.04
CA SER A 209 -34.51 -17.05 -9.91
C SER A 209 -33.52 -17.86 -10.73
N ALA A 210 -33.88 -19.11 -10.97
CA ALA A 210 -33.21 -20.02 -11.88
C ALA A 210 -34.23 -20.59 -12.87
N GLN A 211 -33.84 -20.61 -14.14
CA GLN A 211 -34.60 -21.23 -15.23
C GLN A 211 -33.68 -22.09 -16.07
N ARG A 212 -34.02 -23.36 -16.25
CA ARG A 212 -33.30 -24.33 -17.06
C ARG A 212 -33.94 -24.49 -18.45
N ASP A 213 -33.10 -24.68 -19.46
CA ASP A 213 -33.47 -25.03 -20.83
C ASP A 213 -32.39 -25.99 -21.38
N GLY A 214 -32.60 -27.29 -21.18
CA GLY A 214 -31.61 -28.33 -21.51
C GLY A 214 -30.35 -28.28 -20.63
N ASP A 215 -29.20 -28.01 -21.25
CA ASP A 215 -27.91 -27.85 -20.58
C ASP A 215 -27.62 -26.40 -20.13
N GLN A 216 -28.42 -25.44 -20.60
CA GLN A 216 -28.32 -24.03 -20.22
C GLN A 216 -29.17 -23.74 -18.99
N VAL A 217 -28.63 -22.93 -18.09
CA VAL A 217 -29.40 -22.27 -17.04
C VAL A 217 -29.24 -20.77 -17.13
N THR A 218 -30.36 -20.07 -16.97
CA THR A 218 -30.44 -18.64 -16.72
C THR A 218 -30.65 -18.41 -15.23
N SER A 219 -29.69 -17.76 -14.58
CA SER A 219 -29.76 -17.33 -13.18
C SER A 219 -29.91 -15.80 -13.10
N GLU A 220 -30.75 -15.29 -12.21
CA GLU A 220 -30.88 -13.85 -11.90
C GLU A 220 -31.01 -13.64 -10.40
N TYR A 221 -30.44 -12.55 -9.89
CA TYR A 221 -30.61 -12.09 -8.51
C TYR A 221 -30.94 -10.59 -8.47
N ALA A 222 -31.61 -10.14 -7.40
CA ALA A 222 -31.76 -8.73 -7.07
C ALA A 222 -31.79 -8.52 -5.55
N LEU A 223 -31.37 -7.34 -5.12
CA LEU A 223 -31.32 -6.89 -3.74
C LEU A 223 -31.78 -5.42 -3.67
N SER A 224 -32.28 -5.00 -2.51
CA SER A 224 -32.71 -3.64 -2.23
C SER A 224 -32.56 -3.34 -0.74
N ASN A 225 -32.01 -2.17 -0.43
CA ASN A 225 -31.79 -1.64 0.92
C ASN A 225 -30.97 -2.61 1.78
N VAL A 226 -29.74 -2.90 1.34
CA VAL A 226 -28.78 -3.68 2.11
C VAL A 226 -27.67 -2.75 2.62
N ASP A 227 -27.67 -2.47 3.91
CA ASP A 227 -26.69 -1.60 4.56
C ASP A 227 -26.02 -2.31 5.73
N LEU A 228 -24.70 -2.14 5.85
CA LEU A 228 -24.00 -2.42 7.09
C LEU A 228 -24.04 -1.16 7.96
N THR A 229 -24.48 -1.29 9.21
CA THR A 229 -24.52 -0.20 10.18
C THR A 229 -23.58 -0.54 11.33
N LEU A 230 -22.64 0.36 11.58
CA LEU A 230 -21.72 0.32 12.71
C LEU A 230 -22.08 1.48 13.64
N ASN A 231 -21.88 1.33 14.94
CA ASN A 231 -21.91 2.43 15.89
C ASN A 231 -20.52 2.58 16.53
N SER A 232 -20.08 3.81 16.77
CA SER A 232 -18.79 4.08 17.39
C SER A 232 -18.87 5.18 18.44
N PRO A 233 -18.53 4.90 19.72
CA PRO A 233 -18.51 5.92 20.76
C PRO A 233 -17.38 6.94 20.54
N LEU A 234 -16.36 6.61 19.73
CA LEU A 234 -15.33 7.57 19.32
C LEU A 234 -15.92 8.69 18.45
N VAL A 235 -16.92 8.38 17.61
CA VAL A 235 -17.63 9.36 16.78
C VAL A 235 -18.61 10.18 17.62
N GLU A 236 -19.35 9.56 18.53
CA GLU A 236 -20.25 10.27 19.47
C GLU A 236 -19.45 11.27 20.34
N GLY A 237 -18.29 10.83 20.84
CA GLY A 237 -17.36 11.66 21.63
C GLY A 237 -16.80 12.89 20.91
N LEU A 238 -16.93 12.99 19.58
CA LEU A 238 -16.58 14.22 18.84
C LEU A 238 -17.50 15.38 19.22
N VAL A 239 -18.78 15.12 19.49
CA VAL A 239 -19.75 16.16 19.85
C VAL A 239 -19.41 16.73 21.22
N GLU A 240 -19.06 15.87 22.18
CA GLU A 240 -18.57 16.31 23.49
C GLU A 240 -17.25 17.08 23.38
N THR A 241 -16.28 16.55 22.62
CA THR A 241 -14.97 17.17 22.41
C THR A 241 -15.06 18.58 21.81
N LEU A 242 -16.00 18.81 20.89
CA LEU A 242 -16.11 20.08 20.16
C LEU A 242 -17.08 21.08 20.79
N VAL A 243 -18.22 20.63 21.32
CA VAL A 243 -19.29 21.51 21.86
C VAL A 243 -19.85 21.10 23.21
N GLY A 244 -19.22 20.15 23.92
CA GLY A 244 -19.64 19.70 25.25
C GLY A 244 -19.81 20.84 26.26
N GLU A 245 -20.90 20.77 27.03
CA GLU A 245 -21.28 21.78 28.03
C GLU A 245 -20.88 21.40 29.47
N ASP A 246 -20.11 20.32 29.66
CA ASP A 246 -19.64 19.95 30.99
C ASP A 246 -18.63 20.98 31.52
N THR A 247 -18.90 21.47 32.72
CA THR A 247 -18.01 22.37 33.46
C THR A 247 -16.68 21.74 33.88
N ALA A 248 -16.59 20.41 33.95
CA ALA A 248 -15.35 19.70 34.29
C ALA A 248 -14.46 19.41 33.08
N ASN A 249 -15.07 19.10 31.93
CA ASN A 249 -14.38 18.93 30.64
C ASN A 249 -15.12 19.67 29.51
N PRO A 250 -14.99 21.00 29.42
CA PRO A 250 -15.70 21.79 28.42
C PRO A 250 -15.20 21.50 26.99
N GLY A 251 -16.11 21.44 26.02
CA GLY A 251 -15.74 21.26 24.61
C GLY A 251 -15.00 22.47 24.03
N LEU A 252 -14.31 22.26 22.91
CA LEU A 252 -13.47 23.24 22.22
C LEU A 252 -14.11 24.64 22.11
N GLY A 253 -15.39 24.71 21.70
CA GLY A 253 -16.11 25.98 21.57
C GLY A 253 -16.16 26.77 22.89
N VAL A 254 -16.51 26.11 24.00
CA VAL A 254 -16.58 26.74 25.34
C VAL A 254 -15.19 27.14 25.83
N GLN A 255 -14.16 26.33 25.54
CA GLN A 255 -12.78 26.65 25.90
C GLN A 255 -12.29 27.90 25.16
N ILE A 256 -12.50 28.00 23.84
CA ILE A 256 -12.13 29.17 23.06
C ILE A 256 -12.95 30.39 23.48
N ASP A 257 -14.26 30.24 23.69
CA ASP A 257 -15.14 31.35 24.09
C ASP A 257 -14.66 32.03 25.37
N LYS A 258 -14.23 31.23 26.34
CA LYS A 258 -13.61 31.72 27.58
C LYS A 258 -12.21 32.32 27.35
N LEU A 259 -11.39 31.68 26.53
CA LEU A 259 -10.00 32.09 26.31
C LEU A 259 -9.92 33.45 25.60
N VAL A 260 -10.86 33.74 24.71
CA VAL A 260 -11.02 35.05 24.05
C VAL A 260 -11.51 36.13 25.04
N ASP A 261 -12.41 35.81 25.97
CA ASP A 261 -12.82 36.73 27.06
C ASP A 261 -11.61 37.08 27.96
N ASP A 262 -10.82 36.07 28.35
CA ASP A 262 -9.60 36.26 29.16
C ASP A 262 -8.54 37.14 28.47
N VAL A 263 -8.44 37.17 27.13
CA VAL A 263 -7.53 38.07 26.36
C VAL A 263 -7.84 39.55 26.62
N ALA A 264 -9.11 39.90 26.81
CA ALA A 264 -9.50 41.29 27.08
C ALA A 264 -8.96 41.81 28.44
N GLY A 265 -8.75 40.90 29.39
CA GLY A 265 -8.15 41.17 30.70
C GLY A 265 -6.61 41.20 30.71
N ASP A 266 -5.93 40.81 29.62
CA ASP A 266 -4.46 40.75 29.60
C ASP A 266 -3.83 42.15 29.58
N SER A 267 -3.06 42.45 30.62
CA SER A 267 -2.41 43.76 30.80
C SER A 267 -1.44 44.16 29.68
N SER A 268 -0.83 43.19 28.97
CA SER A 268 0.04 43.46 27.84
C SER A 268 -0.77 43.86 26.60
N VAL A 269 -1.89 43.18 26.34
CA VAL A 269 -2.83 43.49 25.26
C VAL A 269 -3.46 44.86 25.47
N LEU A 270 -3.99 45.11 26.68
CA LEU A 270 -4.52 46.41 27.09
C LEU A 270 -3.49 47.53 26.94
N SER A 271 -2.21 47.29 27.29
CA SER A 271 -1.15 48.28 27.11
C SER A 271 -0.82 48.57 25.64
N GLY A 272 -0.88 47.56 24.77
CA GLY A 272 -0.69 47.70 23.32
C GLY A 272 -1.80 48.54 22.68
N VAL A 273 -3.06 48.20 22.98
CA VAL A 273 -4.24 48.95 22.53
C VAL A 273 -4.20 50.39 23.05
N THR A 274 -3.86 50.61 24.32
CA THR A 274 -3.71 51.95 24.91
C THR A 274 -2.63 52.77 24.19
N GLY A 275 -1.46 52.18 23.93
CA GLY A 275 -0.35 52.87 23.24
C GLY A 275 -0.68 53.32 21.82
N LEU A 276 -1.47 52.53 21.07
CA LEU A 276 -1.98 52.91 19.75
C LEU A 276 -2.96 54.09 19.82
N LEU A 277 -3.81 54.11 20.84
CA LEU A 277 -4.86 55.11 21.02
C LEU A 277 -4.33 56.43 21.59
N ASP A 278 -3.38 56.40 22.54
CA ASP A 278 -2.72 57.60 23.09
C ASP A 278 -1.97 58.41 22.00
N GLY A 279 -1.39 57.72 20.99
CA GLY A 279 -0.79 58.35 19.81
C GLY A 279 -1.77 59.21 19.00
N VAL A 280 -3.08 59.00 19.14
CA VAL A 280 -4.16 59.80 18.54
C VAL A 280 -4.79 60.76 19.56
N LEU A 281 -4.90 60.35 20.83
CA LEU A 281 -5.62 61.07 21.88
C LEU A 281 -4.79 62.12 22.64
N GLY A 282 -3.45 62.15 22.50
CA GLY A 282 -2.56 63.07 23.23
C GLY A 282 -2.81 64.59 23.04
N ILE A 283 -3.74 65.00 22.17
CA ILE A 283 -4.25 66.38 22.03
C ILE A 283 -5.49 66.68 22.91
N LEU A 284 -6.08 65.67 23.54
CA LEU A 284 -7.29 65.73 24.39
C LEU A 284 -6.99 65.43 25.86
N GLY A 285 -5.88 64.74 26.14
CA GLY A 285 -5.46 64.27 27.47
C GLY A 285 -5.09 62.78 27.42
N ASP A 286 -4.44 62.29 28.46
CA ASP A 286 -4.08 60.87 28.58
C ASP A 286 -5.34 59.99 28.63
N ALA A 287 -5.30 58.79 28.03
CA ALA A 287 -6.36 57.80 28.18
C ALA A 287 -6.34 57.19 29.60
N ASN A 288 -6.94 57.90 30.56
CA ASN A 288 -6.89 57.53 31.99
C ASN A 288 -7.47 56.14 32.31
N ASN A 289 -8.33 55.59 31.44
CA ASN A 289 -8.80 54.21 31.49
C ASN A 289 -9.20 53.77 30.09
N VAL A 290 -8.61 52.68 29.62
CA VAL A 290 -9.05 51.90 28.46
C VAL A 290 -9.64 50.60 29.00
N ASP A 291 -10.89 50.34 28.64
CA ASP A 291 -11.59 49.08 28.94
C ASP A 291 -11.82 48.36 27.62
N VAL A 292 -11.55 47.07 27.56
CA VAL A 292 -11.77 46.22 26.37
C VAL A 292 -12.66 45.07 26.80
N GLU A 293 -13.71 44.84 26.05
CA GLU A 293 -14.65 43.74 26.24
C GLU A 293 -14.72 42.96 24.92
N LEU A 294 -14.47 41.66 25.00
CA LEU A 294 -14.53 40.72 23.87
C LEU A 294 -15.68 39.75 24.12
N SER A 295 -16.53 39.55 23.12
CA SER A 295 -17.64 38.60 23.22
C SER A 295 -17.74 37.76 21.97
N THR A 296 -17.46 36.47 22.12
CA THR A 296 -17.47 35.48 21.02
C THR A 296 -18.46 34.35 21.32
N ASN A 297 -18.69 33.50 20.32
CA ASN A 297 -19.68 32.41 20.37
C ASN A 297 -19.30 31.29 19.38
N ILE A 298 -18.07 30.80 19.50
CA ILE A 298 -17.54 29.64 18.78
C ILE A 298 -18.41 28.41 19.05
N GLN A 299 -18.92 28.21 20.26
CA GLN A 299 -19.83 27.10 20.52
C GLN A 299 -21.10 27.17 19.65
N GLY A 300 -21.65 28.36 19.42
CA GLY A 300 -22.75 28.60 18.49
C GLY A 300 -22.40 28.41 17.02
N ALA A 301 -21.14 28.67 16.63
CA ALA A 301 -20.63 28.45 15.28
C ALA A 301 -20.40 26.96 14.96
N LEU A 302 -19.97 26.17 15.96
CA LEU A 302 -19.68 24.74 15.80
C LEU A 302 -20.94 23.85 15.82
N LYS A 303 -21.95 24.17 16.66
CA LYS A 303 -23.17 23.37 16.82
C LYS A 303 -23.88 22.99 15.49
N PRO A 304 -24.02 23.87 14.49
CA PRO A 304 -24.62 23.51 13.19
C PRO A 304 -23.86 22.42 12.43
N LEU A 305 -22.52 22.40 12.51
CA LEU A 305 -21.69 21.42 11.79
C LEU A 305 -21.87 19.99 12.31
N LEU A 306 -22.27 19.86 13.58
CA LEU A 306 -22.41 18.59 14.30
C LEU A 306 -23.84 18.04 14.28
N ALA A 307 -24.79 18.83 13.77
CA ALA A 307 -26.18 18.43 13.56
C ALA A 307 -26.44 17.88 12.14
N GLU A 308 -25.46 18.01 11.23
CA GLU A 308 -25.53 17.47 9.86
C GLU A 308 -24.93 16.07 9.80
N THR A 309 -25.66 15.11 9.21
CA THR A 309 -25.09 13.82 8.81
C THR A 309 -24.05 14.04 7.72
N LEU A 310 -22.84 13.54 7.90
CA LEU A 310 -21.80 13.52 6.87
C LEU A 310 -22.15 12.44 5.84
N VAL A 311 -22.04 12.71 4.54
CA VAL A 311 -22.48 11.77 3.48
C VAL A 311 -21.51 11.78 2.30
N SER A 312 -21.08 10.58 1.88
CA SER A 312 -20.31 10.31 0.67
C SER A 312 -21.14 9.46 -0.31
N ASP A 313 -20.52 8.67 -1.20
CA ASP A 313 -21.25 7.82 -2.15
C ASP A 313 -21.76 6.53 -1.52
N ALA A 314 -20.94 5.88 -0.68
CA ALA A 314 -21.27 4.64 0.01
C ALA A 314 -21.43 4.80 1.53
N VAL A 315 -20.78 5.78 2.16
CA VAL A 315 -20.79 5.97 3.62
C VAL A 315 -21.64 7.18 4.03
N SER A 316 -22.27 7.08 5.21
CA SER A 316 -22.79 8.23 5.94
C SER A 316 -22.52 8.11 7.43
N ILE A 317 -22.25 9.23 8.10
CA ILE A 317 -21.89 9.31 9.52
C ILE A 317 -22.82 10.29 10.22
N ASP A 318 -23.59 9.82 11.20
CA ASP A 318 -24.36 10.66 12.11
C ASP A 318 -23.55 10.89 13.39
N LEU A 319 -23.04 12.12 13.51
CA LEU A 319 -22.17 12.53 14.61
C LEU A 319 -22.89 12.53 15.96
N ALA A 320 -24.23 12.71 15.97
CA ALA A 320 -25.01 12.81 17.20
C ALA A 320 -25.37 11.45 17.82
N SER A 321 -25.27 10.37 17.05
CA SER A 321 -25.49 8.99 17.52
C SER A 321 -24.22 8.13 17.51
N GLY A 322 -23.14 8.58 16.86
CA GLY A 322 -21.94 7.76 16.62
C GLY A 322 -22.08 6.80 15.43
N GLN A 323 -23.21 6.85 14.72
CA GLN A 323 -23.60 5.82 13.76
C GLN A 323 -22.99 6.03 12.37
N ILE A 324 -22.35 4.98 11.85
CA ILE A 324 -21.76 4.89 10.52
C ILE A 324 -22.57 3.89 9.70
N ARG A 325 -23.24 4.35 8.63
CA ARG A 325 -23.94 3.48 7.68
C ARG A 325 -23.14 3.33 6.40
N VAL A 326 -22.97 2.10 5.94
CA VAL A 326 -22.32 1.72 4.69
C VAL A 326 -23.36 1.06 3.78
N ASN A 327 -23.70 1.73 2.68
CA ASN A 327 -24.60 1.21 1.66
C ASN A 327 -23.84 0.21 0.77
N LEU A 328 -24.15 -1.08 0.90
CA LEU A 328 -23.42 -2.15 0.20
C LEU A 328 -23.75 -2.20 -1.30
N GLU A 329 -24.88 -1.62 -1.73
CA GLU A 329 -25.21 -1.48 -3.15
C GLU A 329 -24.19 -0.60 -3.89
N LYS A 330 -23.64 0.40 -3.19
CA LYS A 330 -22.63 1.37 -3.67
C LYS A 330 -21.19 0.85 -3.60
N LEU A 331 -20.98 -0.31 -3.01
CA LEU A 331 -19.71 -1.05 -3.06
C LEU A 331 -19.66 -2.06 -4.22
N GLY A 332 -20.78 -2.26 -4.92
CA GLY A 332 -20.86 -3.10 -6.13
C GLY A 332 -22.18 -3.86 -6.28
N GLY A 333 -23.02 -3.91 -5.24
CA GLY A 333 -24.11 -4.89 -5.15
C GLY A 333 -25.24 -4.79 -6.17
N THR A 334 -25.49 -3.61 -6.76
CA THR A 334 -26.51 -3.44 -7.81
C THR A 334 -25.96 -3.57 -9.24
N SER A 335 -24.66 -3.80 -9.39
CA SER A 335 -24.03 -4.05 -10.68
C SER A 335 -24.05 -5.54 -11.06
N VAL A 336 -23.75 -5.81 -12.33
CA VAL A 336 -23.64 -7.17 -12.87
C VAL A 336 -22.36 -7.83 -12.34
N VAL A 337 -22.43 -8.42 -11.15
CA VAL A 337 -21.29 -9.11 -10.54
C VAL A 337 -21.15 -10.54 -11.07
N ASN A 338 -19.98 -11.14 -10.87
CA ASN A 338 -19.75 -12.55 -11.15
C ASN A 338 -20.45 -13.41 -10.09
N PRO A 339 -20.72 -14.70 -10.34
CA PRO A 339 -21.09 -15.64 -9.30
C PRO A 339 -20.10 -15.61 -8.13
N ASN A 340 -20.60 -15.78 -6.91
CA ASN A 340 -19.80 -15.86 -5.68
C ASN A 340 -18.94 -14.60 -5.39
N THR A 341 -19.49 -13.40 -5.61
CA THR A 341 -18.74 -12.14 -5.36
C THR A 341 -18.93 -11.68 -3.91
N ASN A 342 -17.86 -11.66 -3.10
CA ASN A 342 -17.90 -11.03 -1.77
C ASN A 342 -17.97 -9.49 -1.89
N LEU A 343 -18.95 -8.87 -1.22
CA LEU A 343 -19.12 -7.42 -1.12
C LEU A 343 -18.09 -6.76 -0.21
N LEU A 344 -17.65 -7.45 0.84
CA LEU A 344 -16.62 -7.00 1.78
C LEU A 344 -15.26 -7.59 1.35
N ASN A 345 -14.85 -7.30 0.12
CA ASN A 345 -13.50 -7.60 -0.35
C ASN A 345 -12.54 -6.44 -0.02
N GLU A 346 -11.23 -6.70 -0.05
CA GLU A 346 -10.16 -5.75 0.27
C GLU A 346 -10.35 -4.36 -0.36
N ALA A 347 -10.76 -4.29 -1.64
CA ALA A 347 -10.96 -3.03 -2.35
C ALA A 347 -12.23 -2.28 -1.88
N ALA A 348 -13.27 -3.01 -1.48
CA ALA A 348 -14.48 -2.43 -0.92
C ALA A 348 -14.24 -1.92 0.51
N VAL A 349 -13.52 -2.68 1.35
CA VAL A 349 -13.15 -2.25 2.71
C VAL A 349 -12.28 -1.00 2.65
N LYS A 350 -11.26 -0.98 1.79
CA LYS A 350 -10.45 0.23 1.53
C LYS A 350 -11.28 1.42 1.04
N LYS A 351 -12.36 1.21 0.28
CA LYS A 351 -13.29 2.29 -0.09
C LYS A 351 -14.02 2.83 1.15
N ILE A 352 -14.47 1.98 2.07
CA ILE A 352 -15.12 2.39 3.32
C ILE A 352 -14.16 3.20 4.18
N GLU A 353 -12.96 2.68 4.46
CA GLU A 353 -11.90 3.34 5.25
C GLU A 353 -11.62 4.76 4.73
N ASN A 354 -11.36 4.88 3.42
CA ASN A 354 -11.05 6.16 2.77
C ASN A 354 -12.25 7.13 2.80
N GLU A 355 -13.48 6.65 2.63
CA GLU A 355 -14.67 7.51 2.71
C GLU A 355 -14.92 7.99 4.15
N VAL A 356 -14.80 7.14 5.18
CA VAL A 356 -14.89 7.52 6.60
C VAL A 356 -13.82 8.57 6.94
N GLN A 357 -12.56 8.29 6.61
CA GLN A 357 -11.44 9.20 6.87
C GLN A 357 -11.63 10.55 6.15
N THR A 358 -12.11 10.53 4.91
CA THR A 358 -12.38 11.74 4.13
C THR A 358 -13.48 12.59 4.75
N LEU A 359 -14.60 11.98 5.16
CA LEU A 359 -15.73 12.69 5.77
C LEU A 359 -15.31 13.35 7.09
N LEU A 360 -14.58 12.62 7.96
CA LEU A 360 -14.12 13.16 9.24
C LEU A 360 -13.06 14.25 9.03
N ASN A 361 -12.09 14.08 8.13
CA ASN A 361 -11.12 15.14 7.82
C ASN A 361 -11.79 16.40 7.23
N GLN A 362 -12.86 16.25 6.44
CA GLN A 362 -13.67 17.38 5.96
C GLN A 362 -14.43 18.07 7.10
N LEU A 363 -14.91 17.34 8.10
CA LEU A 363 -15.46 17.93 9.32
C LEU A 363 -14.40 18.76 10.06
N LEU A 364 -13.19 18.22 10.28
CA LEU A 364 -12.12 18.94 10.98
C LEU A 364 -11.69 20.23 10.24
N ALA A 365 -11.67 20.20 8.91
CA ALA A 365 -11.46 21.40 8.10
C ALA A 365 -12.59 22.42 8.28
N LYS A 366 -13.87 22.00 8.26
CA LYS A 366 -15.02 22.88 8.55
C LYS A 366 -14.97 23.45 9.97
N VAL A 367 -14.57 22.65 10.96
CA VAL A 367 -14.40 23.08 12.37
C VAL A 367 -13.35 24.18 12.45
N ARG A 368 -12.17 24.00 11.84
CA ARG A 368 -11.13 25.04 11.76
C ARG A 368 -11.67 26.33 11.16
N THR A 369 -12.30 26.28 9.98
CA THR A 369 -12.87 27.47 9.33
C THR A 369 -13.98 28.12 10.18
N ALA A 370 -14.82 27.35 10.86
CA ALA A 370 -15.86 27.91 11.73
C ALA A 370 -15.29 28.56 13.01
N VAL A 371 -14.14 28.11 13.49
CA VAL A 371 -13.39 28.78 14.56
C VAL A 371 -12.77 30.08 14.04
N GLU A 372 -12.07 30.05 12.91
CA GLU A 372 -11.46 31.23 12.26
C GLU A 372 -12.52 32.32 11.95
N ASP A 373 -13.62 31.96 11.28
CA ASP A 373 -14.74 32.85 11.00
C ASP A 373 -15.41 33.36 12.29
N GLY A 374 -15.50 32.51 13.32
CA GLY A 374 -16.05 32.84 14.63
C GLY A 374 -15.20 33.85 15.41
N ILE A 375 -13.87 33.72 15.34
CA ILE A 375 -12.92 34.68 15.91
C ILE A 375 -13.09 36.05 15.22
N LEU A 376 -13.14 36.08 13.89
CA LEU A 376 -13.38 37.30 13.11
C LEU A 376 -14.75 37.94 13.38
N ALA A 377 -15.74 37.14 13.77
CA ALA A 377 -17.08 37.57 14.19
C ALA A 377 -17.15 38.04 15.66
N THR A 378 -16.12 37.83 16.48
CA THR A 378 -16.03 38.27 17.89
C THR A 378 -16.39 39.75 17.99
N ALA A 379 -17.38 40.07 18.84
CA ALA A 379 -17.73 41.45 19.13
C ALA A 379 -16.66 42.09 20.01
N VAL A 380 -16.20 43.27 19.61
CA VAL A 380 -15.17 44.07 20.26
C VAL A 380 -15.80 45.40 20.69
N ASN A 381 -15.75 45.69 21.98
CA ASN A 381 -16.15 46.96 22.57
C ASN A 381 -14.95 47.57 23.31
N VAL A 382 -14.48 48.74 22.86
CA VAL A 382 -13.37 49.48 23.50
C VAL A 382 -13.89 50.78 24.08
N ASP A 383 -13.93 50.88 25.40
CA ASP A 383 -14.44 52.00 26.18
C ASP A 383 -13.31 52.89 26.71
N LEU A 384 -13.20 54.10 26.15
CA LEU A 384 -12.12 55.05 26.41
C LEU A 384 -12.59 56.24 27.23
N ASN A 385 -11.92 56.47 28.36
CA ASN A 385 -12.21 57.59 29.26
C ASN A 385 -11.12 58.66 29.21
N VAL A 386 -11.36 59.71 28.43
CA VAL A 386 -10.42 60.82 28.27
C VAL A 386 -10.74 61.92 29.29
N GLY A 387 -9.71 62.36 30.02
CA GLY A 387 -9.86 63.31 31.11
C GLY A 387 -8.58 64.07 31.41
N LEU A 388 -8.73 65.21 32.10
CA LEU A 388 -7.65 66.10 32.47
C LEU A 388 -7.76 66.43 33.95
N LEU A 389 -6.68 66.20 34.71
CA LEU A 389 -6.61 66.48 36.16
C LEU A 389 -7.78 65.87 36.96
N GLY A 390 -8.24 64.67 36.58
CA GLY A 390 -9.33 63.94 37.24
C GLY A 390 -10.75 64.32 36.80
N ALA A 391 -10.92 65.25 35.86
CA ALA A 391 -12.22 65.56 35.24
C ALA A 391 -12.38 64.84 33.90
N ARG A 392 -13.47 64.07 33.71
CA ARG A 392 -13.87 63.50 32.41
C ARG A 392 -14.16 64.62 31.41
N LEU A 393 -13.52 64.57 30.24
CA LEU A 393 -13.70 65.54 29.14
C LEU A 393 -14.49 64.94 27.97
N ALA A 394 -14.25 63.65 27.68
CA ALA A 394 -14.91 62.90 26.63
C ALA A 394 -14.97 61.41 26.98
N SER A 395 -15.95 60.71 26.43
CA SER A 395 -15.94 59.24 26.32
C SER A 395 -16.01 58.85 24.85
N VAL A 396 -15.19 57.88 24.45
CA VAL A 396 -15.19 57.29 23.11
C VAL A 396 -15.50 55.81 23.28
N LYS A 397 -16.52 55.30 22.59
CA LYS A 397 -16.74 53.85 22.41
C LYS A 397 -16.34 53.49 20.98
N LEU A 398 -15.61 52.40 20.82
CA LEU A 398 -15.34 51.76 19.53
C LEU A 398 -16.08 50.41 19.55
N GLU A 399 -16.99 50.18 18.62
CA GLU A 399 -17.93 49.05 18.66
C GLU A 399 -17.99 48.38 17.27
N GLY A 400 -17.84 47.06 17.20
CA GLY A 400 -17.87 46.30 15.94
C GLY A 400 -17.38 44.87 16.13
N SER A 401 -17.33 44.05 15.06
CA SER A 401 -16.62 42.76 15.12
C SER A 401 -15.11 42.93 14.92
N LEU A 402 -14.30 41.93 15.28
CA LEU A 402 -12.85 41.94 15.06
C LEU A 402 -12.50 42.22 13.58
N ALA A 403 -13.21 41.59 12.64
CA ALA A 403 -13.09 41.89 11.21
C ALA A 403 -13.34 43.37 10.85
N GLN A 404 -14.31 44.02 11.52
CA GLN A 404 -14.60 45.45 11.32
C GLN A 404 -13.55 46.38 11.97
N PHE A 405 -12.82 45.91 12.98
CA PHE A 405 -11.65 46.62 13.48
C PHE A 405 -10.50 46.51 12.48
N LEU A 406 -10.20 45.30 12.01
CA LEU A 406 -9.13 45.02 11.02
C LEU A 406 -9.31 45.81 9.71
N ASP A 407 -10.52 45.88 9.16
CA ASP A 407 -10.80 46.66 7.94
C ASP A 407 -11.02 48.17 8.18
N GLY A 408 -11.03 48.61 9.45
CA GLY A 408 -11.23 50.00 9.87
C GLY A 408 -12.66 50.53 9.70
N THR A 409 -13.65 49.66 9.52
CA THR A 409 -15.07 50.04 9.34
C THR A 409 -15.87 50.12 10.64
N ALA A 410 -15.36 49.62 11.77
CA ALA A 410 -16.02 49.64 13.07
C ALA A 410 -16.59 51.03 13.46
N ASP A 411 -17.67 51.00 14.24
CA ASP A 411 -18.41 52.19 14.65
C ASP A 411 -17.66 52.96 15.76
N ILE A 412 -17.77 54.29 15.72
CA ILE A 412 -17.03 55.20 16.61
C ILE A 412 -18.01 56.19 17.23
N ASN A 413 -18.36 55.96 18.49
CA ASN A 413 -19.33 56.75 19.25
C ASN A 413 -18.61 57.68 20.24
N VAL A 414 -18.56 58.98 19.93
CA VAL A 414 -17.90 59.99 20.79
C VAL A 414 -18.91 60.88 21.48
N THR A 415 -18.84 60.95 22.81
CA THR A 415 -19.59 61.92 23.63
C THR A 415 -18.65 62.95 24.23
N LEU A 416 -18.93 64.23 24.00
CA LEU A 416 -18.08 65.36 24.39
C LEU A 416 -18.77 66.25 25.44
N LEU A 417 -18.01 66.75 26.42
CA LEU A 417 -18.44 67.78 27.36
C LEU A 417 -17.92 69.19 26.98
N GLY A 418 -17.49 69.39 25.72
CA GLY A 418 -16.91 70.65 25.24
C GLY A 418 -16.85 70.79 23.71
N SER A 419 -16.29 71.91 23.25
CA SER A 419 -16.29 72.31 21.83
C SER A 419 -15.09 71.76 21.03
N ILE A 420 -15.06 70.45 20.81
CA ILE A 420 -14.05 69.74 20.00
C ILE A 420 -14.61 69.45 18.59
N ASN A 421 -13.76 69.45 17.56
CA ASN A 421 -14.17 69.08 16.21
C ASN A 421 -14.25 67.55 16.05
N LEU A 422 -15.46 67.03 16.21
CA LEU A 422 -15.77 65.60 16.15
C LEU A 422 -15.27 64.92 14.86
N SER A 423 -15.46 65.53 13.69
CA SER A 423 -15.08 64.87 12.42
C SER A 423 -13.57 64.69 12.25
N SER A 424 -12.76 65.57 12.84
CA SER A 424 -11.30 65.44 12.84
C SER A 424 -10.84 64.30 13.76
N LEU A 425 -11.50 64.11 14.91
CA LEU A 425 -11.21 63.05 15.86
C LEU A 425 -11.65 61.67 15.33
N THR A 426 -12.89 61.54 14.83
CA THR A 426 -13.38 60.30 14.23
C THR A 426 -12.49 59.85 13.07
N ASN A 427 -12.08 60.77 12.18
CA ASN A 427 -11.15 60.45 11.09
C ASN A 427 -9.75 60.05 11.56
N ALA A 428 -9.33 60.42 12.77
CA ALA A 428 -8.05 60.02 13.35
C ALA A 428 -8.14 58.64 14.00
N LEU A 429 -9.21 58.37 14.76
CA LEU A 429 -9.50 57.04 15.33
C LEU A 429 -9.65 55.97 14.23
N LYS A 430 -10.31 56.29 13.10
CA LYS A 430 -10.39 55.38 11.94
C LYS A 430 -9.03 54.97 11.35
N ARG A 431 -7.95 55.73 11.58
CA ARG A 431 -6.60 55.36 11.11
C ARG A 431 -5.86 54.41 12.05
N VAL A 432 -6.38 54.17 13.26
CA VAL A 432 -5.79 53.25 14.24
C VAL A 432 -6.68 52.05 14.57
N LEU A 433 -7.94 52.02 14.12
CA LEU A 433 -8.82 50.85 14.25
C LEU A 433 -8.16 49.57 13.74
N ALA A 434 -7.57 49.59 12.53
CA ALA A 434 -6.88 48.44 11.94
C ALA A 434 -5.74 47.93 12.85
N GLY A 435 -4.90 48.82 13.38
CA GLY A 435 -3.82 48.44 14.30
C GLY A 435 -4.32 47.93 15.66
N VAL A 436 -5.49 48.39 16.13
CA VAL A 436 -6.16 47.81 17.31
C VAL A 436 -6.70 46.42 16.99
N GLY A 437 -7.28 46.21 15.80
CA GLY A 437 -7.68 44.91 15.29
C GLY A 437 -6.50 43.93 15.22
N GLU A 438 -5.42 44.32 14.55
CA GLU A 438 -4.18 43.51 14.42
C GLU A 438 -3.60 43.14 15.79
N ALA A 439 -3.63 44.07 16.76
CA ALA A 439 -3.14 43.81 18.11
C ALA A 439 -4.01 42.80 18.89
N LEU A 440 -5.33 42.80 18.65
CA LEU A 440 -6.28 41.86 19.26
C LEU A 440 -6.24 40.49 18.57
N GLU A 441 -6.21 40.45 17.24
CA GLU A 441 -6.06 39.23 16.42
C GLU A 441 -4.80 38.47 16.83
N VAL A 442 -3.64 39.12 16.82
CA VAL A 442 -2.36 38.52 17.25
C VAL A 442 -2.35 38.09 18.73
N ALA A 443 -3.22 38.65 19.57
CA ALA A 443 -3.37 38.21 20.97
C ALA A 443 -4.27 36.97 21.09
N ILE A 444 -5.36 36.93 20.31
CA ILE A 444 -6.30 35.81 20.25
C ILE A 444 -5.64 34.58 19.60
N ASP A 445 -4.99 34.72 18.45
CA ASP A 445 -4.35 33.61 17.73
C ASP A 445 -3.32 32.89 18.60
N LYS A 446 -2.51 33.65 19.36
CA LYS A 446 -1.50 33.10 20.29
C LYS A 446 -2.05 32.14 21.34
N VAL A 447 -3.32 32.29 21.71
CA VAL A 447 -3.96 31.45 22.73
C VAL A 447 -4.90 30.42 22.08
N VAL A 448 -5.57 30.76 20.98
CA VAL A 448 -6.51 29.86 20.30
C VAL A 448 -5.82 28.85 19.38
N ASP A 449 -4.82 29.24 18.58
CA ASP A 449 -4.16 28.31 17.65
C ASP A 449 -3.54 27.09 18.34
N PRO A 450 -2.81 27.22 19.47
CA PRO A 450 -2.24 26.06 20.14
C PRO A 450 -3.31 25.09 20.63
N LEU A 451 -4.44 25.61 21.14
CA LEU A 451 -5.56 24.81 21.60
C LEU A 451 -6.29 24.13 20.43
N LEU A 452 -6.61 24.89 19.38
CA LEU A 452 -7.29 24.39 18.19
C LEU A 452 -6.49 23.28 17.51
N ASN A 453 -5.19 23.52 17.27
CA ASN A 453 -4.33 22.51 16.67
C ASN A 453 -4.21 21.27 17.56
N ASN A 454 -3.99 21.43 18.87
CA ASN A 454 -3.90 20.28 19.78
C ASN A 454 -5.19 19.44 19.81
N VAL A 455 -6.37 20.07 19.89
CA VAL A 455 -7.64 19.33 19.89
C VAL A 455 -7.90 18.64 18.56
N LEU A 456 -7.61 19.28 17.42
CA LEU A 456 -7.78 18.65 16.11
C LEU A 456 -6.78 17.49 15.90
N ASP A 457 -5.53 17.62 16.33
CA ASP A 457 -4.51 16.56 16.27
C ASP A 457 -4.88 15.37 17.18
N ASN A 458 -5.39 15.64 18.38
CA ASN A 458 -5.91 14.62 19.29
C ASN A 458 -7.12 13.88 18.69
N VAL A 459 -8.00 14.57 17.95
CA VAL A 459 -9.11 13.92 17.23
C VAL A 459 -8.60 13.05 16.09
N VAL A 460 -7.60 13.48 15.32
CA VAL A 460 -7.01 12.65 14.25
C VAL A 460 -6.39 11.38 14.83
N SER A 461 -5.60 11.49 15.90
CA SER A 461 -4.86 10.38 16.51
C SER A 461 -5.69 9.49 17.43
N GLY A 462 -6.68 10.04 18.13
CA GLY A 462 -7.51 9.34 19.13
C GLY A 462 -8.91 8.95 18.67
N THR A 463 -9.43 9.54 17.59
CA THR A 463 -10.74 9.18 17.01
C THR A 463 -10.60 8.63 15.60
N VAL A 464 -10.02 9.41 14.67
CA VAL A 464 -10.06 9.07 13.24
C VAL A 464 -9.20 7.85 12.92
N ALA A 465 -7.95 7.80 13.40
CA ALA A 465 -7.05 6.69 13.12
C ALA A 465 -7.51 5.35 13.77
N PRO A 466 -7.89 5.28 15.06
CA PRO A 466 -8.39 4.05 15.66
C PRO A 466 -9.68 3.56 15.02
N LEU A 467 -10.61 4.47 14.70
CA LEU A 467 -11.87 4.11 14.02
C LEU A 467 -11.63 3.49 12.64
N VAL A 468 -10.77 4.11 11.82
CA VAL A 468 -10.49 3.60 10.47
C VAL A 468 -9.78 2.25 10.56
N GLY A 469 -8.81 2.08 11.47
CA GLY A 469 -8.14 0.81 11.73
C GLY A 469 -9.11 -0.30 12.16
N GLY A 470 -9.95 -0.05 13.16
CA GLY A 470 -10.91 -1.04 13.65
C GLY A 470 -12.00 -1.40 12.64
N ILE A 471 -12.40 -0.47 11.75
CA ILE A 471 -13.26 -0.79 10.59
C ILE A 471 -12.53 -1.72 9.60
N GLY A 472 -11.25 -1.45 9.34
CA GLY A 472 -10.40 -2.29 8.49
C GLY A 472 -10.28 -3.71 9.03
N GLU A 473 -9.87 -3.86 10.28
CA GLU A 473 -9.73 -5.15 10.98
C GLU A 473 -11.04 -5.94 11.00
N LEU A 474 -12.16 -5.30 11.35
CA LEU A 474 -13.48 -5.93 11.47
C LEU A 474 -14.04 -6.42 10.12
N LEU A 475 -13.76 -5.73 9.01
CA LEU A 475 -14.42 -5.96 7.72
C LEU A 475 -13.53 -6.57 6.64
N ALA A 476 -12.19 -6.52 6.79
CA ALA A 476 -11.26 -7.15 5.85
C ALA A 476 -11.16 -8.67 6.05
N ASP A 477 -11.42 -9.15 7.26
CA ASP A 477 -11.38 -10.58 7.58
C ASP A 477 -12.69 -11.27 7.17
N ALA A 478 -12.58 -12.12 6.14
CA ALA A 478 -13.70 -12.88 5.60
C ALA A 478 -14.17 -14.02 6.54
N ASP A 479 -13.33 -14.46 7.47
CA ASP A 479 -13.66 -15.44 8.49
C ASP A 479 -14.49 -14.79 9.59
N ILE A 480 -14.28 -13.49 9.89
CA ILE A 480 -15.13 -12.72 10.81
C ILE A 480 -16.50 -12.43 10.16
N LEU A 481 -16.53 -11.80 8.98
CA LEU A 481 -17.76 -11.44 8.28
C LEU A 481 -17.56 -11.44 6.76
N SER A 482 -18.28 -12.32 6.05
CA SER A 482 -18.35 -12.29 4.59
C SER A 482 -19.79 -12.20 4.07
N ILE A 483 -19.98 -11.39 3.02
CA ILE A 483 -21.28 -11.07 2.44
C ILE A 483 -21.22 -11.36 0.94
N THR A 484 -21.54 -12.60 0.56
CA THR A 484 -21.45 -13.09 -0.82
C THR A 484 -22.72 -12.81 -1.60
N LEU A 485 -22.58 -12.19 -2.78
CA LEU A 485 -23.65 -12.02 -3.75
C LEU A 485 -23.61 -13.08 -4.84
N ASN A 486 -24.81 -13.40 -5.33
CA ASN A 486 -25.01 -14.36 -6.42
C ASN A 486 -24.29 -15.68 -6.08
N ASP A 487 -24.54 -16.18 -4.87
CA ASP A 487 -23.98 -17.43 -4.36
C ASP A 487 -24.50 -18.59 -5.22
N GLN A 488 -23.58 -19.23 -5.92
CA GLN A 488 -23.79 -20.35 -6.83
C GLN A 488 -22.77 -21.44 -6.47
N PRO A 489 -23.14 -22.40 -5.60
CA PRO A 489 -22.27 -23.51 -5.22
C PRO A 489 -21.79 -24.35 -6.42
N ASN A 490 -22.62 -24.43 -7.46
CA ASN A 490 -22.33 -25.05 -8.75
C ASN A 490 -22.41 -23.97 -9.85
N PRO A 491 -21.37 -23.13 -10.03
CA PRO A 491 -21.44 -21.95 -10.89
C PRO A 491 -21.55 -22.30 -12.37
N LEU A 492 -22.19 -21.41 -13.15
CA LEU A 492 -22.28 -21.54 -14.60
C LEU A 492 -20.89 -21.48 -15.26
N THR A 493 -20.69 -22.28 -16.30
CA THR A 493 -19.41 -22.44 -17.00
C THR A 493 -19.45 -21.91 -18.44
N GLY A 494 -18.26 -21.69 -19.00
CA GLY A 494 -18.08 -21.16 -20.35
C GLY A 494 -18.34 -19.64 -20.45
N THR A 495 -18.59 -19.16 -21.65
CA THR A 495 -18.85 -17.74 -21.91
C THR A 495 -20.27 -17.37 -21.47
N LEU A 496 -20.40 -16.75 -20.30
CA LEU A 496 -21.70 -16.28 -19.79
C LEU A 496 -22.28 -15.18 -20.68
N THR A 497 -23.58 -15.28 -20.97
CA THR A 497 -24.32 -14.30 -21.76
C THR A 497 -25.27 -13.49 -20.89
N ASN A 498 -25.36 -12.18 -21.13
CA ASN A 498 -26.29 -11.29 -20.41
C ASN A 498 -27.67 -11.37 -21.07
N THR A 499 -28.74 -11.45 -20.27
CA THR A 499 -30.11 -11.36 -20.80
C THR A 499 -30.50 -9.92 -21.07
N ALA A 500 -31.03 -9.63 -22.27
CA ALA A 500 -31.39 -8.27 -22.66
C ALA A 500 -32.52 -7.70 -21.76
N GLY A 501 -32.27 -6.56 -21.12
CA GLY A 501 -33.22 -5.91 -20.21
C GLY A 501 -33.25 -6.44 -18.78
N ARG A 502 -32.41 -7.44 -18.47
CA ARG A 502 -32.27 -8.06 -17.15
C ARG A 502 -30.77 -8.04 -16.78
N PRO A 503 -30.25 -6.94 -16.19
CA PRO A 503 -28.80 -6.74 -16.04
C PRO A 503 -28.14 -7.86 -15.24
N ASN A 504 -28.80 -8.32 -14.17
CA ASN A 504 -28.28 -9.34 -13.26
C ASN A 504 -28.56 -10.77 -13.74
N ALA A 505 -29.19 -10.96 -14.90
CA ALA A 505 -29.51 -12.27 -15.45
C ALA A 505 -28.40 -12.78 -16.38
N LYS A 506 -27.77 -13.88 -15.98
CA LYS A 506 -26.71 -14.59 -16.69
C LYS A 506 -27.22 -15.93 -17.21
N THR A 507 -26.92 -16.25 -18.46
CA THR A 507 -27.19 -17.57 -19.06
C THR A 507 -25.88 -18.25 -19.45
N GLY A 508 -25.72 -19.51 -19.09
CA GLY A 508 -24.55 -20.34 -19.39
C GLY A 508 -24.81 -21.83 -19.10
N ALA A 509 -23.81 -22.68 -19.35
CA ALA A 509 -23.93 -24.13 -19.21
C ALA A 509 -23.54 -24.61 -17.80
N ILE A 510 -24.27 -25.58 -17.25
CA ILE A 510 -23.81 -26.30 -16.04
C ILE A 510 -22.75 -27.33 -16.47
N ALA A 511 -21.65 -27.45 -15.71
CA ALA A 511 -20.58 -28.42 -15.99
C ALA A 511 -21.04 -29.89 -16.02
N ARG A 512 -22.03 -30.20 -15.18
CA ARG A 512 -22.67 -31.52 -15.04
C ARG A 512 -24.18 -31.34 -15.10
N PRO A 513 -24.81 -31.65 -16.24
CA PRO A 513 -26.26 -31.53 -16.39
C PRO A 513 -27.06 -32.37 -15.40
N ASP A 514 -26.47 -33.44 -14.85
CA ASP A 514 -27.01 -34.33 -13.82
C ASP A 514 -26.89 -33.80 -12.37
N GLU A 515 -26.30 -32.62 -12.17
CA GLU A 515 -26.28 -31.93 -10.88
C GLU A 515 -27.35 -30.83 -10.82
N GLU A 516 -27.86 -30.57 -9.61
CA GLU A 516 -28.75 -29.43 -9.37
C GLU A 516 -28.00 -28.11 -9.53
N PHE A 517 -28.69 -27.08 -10.02
CA PHE A 517 -28.19 -25.71 -10.00
C PHE A 517 -28.93 -24.90 -8.94
N THR A 518 -28.19 -24.32 -7.99
CA THR A 518 -28.67 -23.38 -6.98
C THR A 518 -28.12 -21.98 -7.26
N VAL A 519 -28.96 -20.97 -7.09
CA VAL A 519 -28.55 -19.57 -6.90
C VAL A 519 -29.22 -19.00 -5.64
N SER A 520 -28.44 -18.34 -4.79
CA SER A 520 -28.90 -17.53 -3.66
C SER A 520 -28.58 -16.05 -3.93
N ALA A 521 -29.48 -15.14 -3.56
CA ALA A 521 -29.29 -13.71 -3.86
C ALA A 521 -28.14 -13.09 -3.05
N LEU A 522 -28.15 -13.40 -1.75
CA LEU A 522 -27.22 -12.93 -0.74
C LEU A 522 -26.92 -14.11 0.18
N ARG A 523 -25.67 -14.30 0.58
CA ARG A 523 -25.27 -15.24 1.62
C ARG A 523 -24.38 -14.54 2.63
N ILE A 524 -24.75 -14.63 3.90
CA ILE A 524 -24.05 -13.98 5.00
C ILE A 524 -23.39 -15.07 5.82
N ASN A 525 -22.07 -15.00 5.97
CA ASN A 525 -21.29 -15.90 6.81
C ASN A 525 -20.60 -15.06 7.90
N VAL A 526 -20.63 -15.56 9.14
CA VAL A 526 -20.05 -14.92 10.32
C VAL A 526 -19.30 -15.97 11.15
N LEU A 527 -18.05 -15.68 11.52
CA LEU A 527 -17.16 -16.54 12.31
C LEU A 527 -17.03 -17.96 11.73
N ASP A 528 -16.45 -18.07 10.54
CA ASP A 528 -16.26 -19.32 9.76
C ASP A 528 -17.49 -20.26 9.79
N GLY A 529 -18.63 -19.75 9.33
CA GLY A 529 -19.87 -20.50 9.23
C GLY A 529 -20.54 -20.83 10.57
N LEU A 530 -20.14 -20.19 11.68
CA LEU A 530 -20.89 -20.24 12.93
C LEU A 530 -22.34 -19.78 12.71
N ILE A 531 -22.50 -18.74 11.89
CA ILE A 531 -23.76 -18.33 11.25
C ILE A 531 -23.53 -18.37 9.73
N ASP A 532 -24.38 -19.08 9.00
CA ASP A 532 -24.40 -19.14 7.53
C ASP A 532 -25.85 -18.99 7.06
N LEU A 533 -26.17 -17.90 6.37
CA LEU A 533 -27.53 -17.51 6.00
C LEU A 533 -27.65 -17.27 4.48
N PRO A 534 -27.99 -18.30 3.68
CA PRO A 534 -28.31 -18.16 2.26
C PRO A 534 -29.75 -17.63 2.08
N LEU A 535 -29.88 -16.41 1.55
CA LEU A 535 -31.15 -15.69 1.44
C LEU A 535 -31.71 -15.70 0.01
N ALA A 536 -33.03 -15.86 -0.09
CA ALA A 536 -33.78 -16.05 -1.34
C ALA A 536 -33.11 -17.04 -2.30
N ARG A 537 -33.23 -18.34 -1.98
CA ARG A 537 -32.60 -19.44 -2.72
C ARG A 537 -33.54 -20.02 -3.79
N ALA A 538 -33.05 -20.16 -5.02
CA ALA A 538 -33.74 -20.84 -6.11
C ALA A 538 -32.88 -22.02 -6.63
N THR A 539 -33.48 -23.20 -6.72
CA THR A 539 -32.84 -24.44 -7.19
C THR A 539 -33.67 -25.12 -8.27
N VAL A 540 -33.05 -25.46 -9.40
CA VAL A 540 -33.67 -26.20 -10.52
C VAL A 540 -33.00 -27.55 -10.71
N ASN A 541 -33.75 -28.51 -11.28
CA ASN A 541 -33.35 -29.91 -11.31
C ASN A 541 -32.03 -30.16 -12.04
N ALA A 542 -31.45 -31.31 -11.75
CA ALA A 542 -30.69 -32.11 -12.70
C ALA A 542 -31.55 -32.53 -13.93
N ASP A 543 -30.94 -32.60 -15.11
CA ASP A 543 -31.59 -33.17 -16.30
C ASP A 543 -31.67 -34.69 -16.15
N ALA A 544 -32.88 -35.20 -15.91
CA ALA A 544 -33.15 -36.62 -15.68
C ALA A 544 -33.10 -37.47 -16.97
N ASP A 545 -33.20 -36.84 -18.16
CA ASP A 545 -33.05 -37.50 -19.46
C ASP A 545 -31.58 -37.46 -19.94
N TRP A 546 -30.69 -36.78 -19.22
CA TRP A 546 -29.25 -36.80 -19.46
C TRP A 546 -28.66 -38.18 -19.19
N THR A 547 -28.57 -38.99 -20.25
CA THR A 547 -27.67 -40.15 -20.23
C THR A 547 -26.24 -39.65 -20.32
N ALA A 548 -25.45 -39.84 -19.26
CA ALA A 548 -24.02 -39.54 -19.27
C ALA A 548 -23.36 -40.09 -20.55
N PRO A 549 -22.57 -39.29 -21.30
CA PRO A 549 -21.98 -39.69 -22.58
C PRO A 549 -20.93 -40.79 -22.40
N VAL A 550 -21.42 -42.02 -22.25
CA VAL A 550 -20.72 -43.25 -21.81
C VAL A 550 -19.69 -42.96 -20.70
N GLY A 551 -20.07 -42.10 -19.74
CA GLY A 551 -19.26 -41.55 -18.64
C GLY A 551 -17.76 -41.44 -18.87
N GLY A 552 -17.25 -40.23 -19.16
CA GLY A 552 -15.85 -39.89 -18.84
C GLY A 552 -15.61 -39.95 -17.32
N PRO A 553 -14.36 -39.74 -16.85
CA PRO A 553 -14.09 -39.83 -15.42
C PRO A 553 -14.83 -38.72 -14.66
N THR A 554 -15.17 -38.98 -13.40
CA THR A 554 -15.60 -37.98 -12.44
C THR A 554 -14.60 -37.88 -11.30
N ILE A 555 -14.58 -36.72 -10.66
CA ILE A 555 -13.84 -36.45 -9.44
C ILE A 555 -14.83 -35.85 -8.42
N GLY A 556 -14.71 -36.27 -7.15
CA GLY A 556 -15.46 -35.69 -6.04
C GLY A 556 -14.92 -34.31 -5.64
N LYS A 557 -15.74 -33.53 -4.93
CA LYS A 557 -15.32 -32.24 -4.38
C LYS A 557 -14.09 -32.43 -3.47
N ILE A 558 -13.13 -31.53 -3.63
CA ILE A 558 -12.01 -31.32 -2.72
C ILE A 558 -12.29 -30.00 -1.99
N ASN A 559 -11.99 -29.92 -0.70
CA ASN A 559 -12.11 -28.68 0.06
C ASN A 559 -10.79 -27.91 -0.03
N ASP A 560 -10.88 -26.59 0.11
CA ASP A 560 -9.70 -25.74 0.23
C ASP A 560 -8.91 -26.07 1.51
N GLN A 561 -7.65 -25.62 1.56
CA GLN A 561 -6.72 -25.85 2.66
C GLN A 561 -6.10 -24.51 3.07
N SER A 562 -5.99 -24.29 4.38
CA SER A 562 -5.19 -23.21 4.96
C SER A 562 -4.14 -23.83 5.87
N ILE A 563 -2.89 -23.41 5.75
CA ILE A 563 -1.74 -23.99 6.45
C ILE A 563 -0.66 -22.93 6.62
N ASP A 564 0.10 -22.99 7.71
CA ASP A 564 1.26 -22.11 7.89
C ASP A 564 2.48 -22.61 7.11
N LEU A 565 3.34 -21.67 6.71
CA LEU A 565 4.58 -21.94 5.99
C LEU A 565 5.51 -22.83 6.83
N GLY A 566 5.89 -23.99 6.30
CA GLY A 566 6.70 -24.98 7.02
C GLY A 566 5.89 -25.99 7.86
N GLU A 567 4.55 -26.01 7.81
CA GLU A 567 3.74 -27.10 8.37
C GLU A 567 3.30 -28.12 7.30
N GLU A 568 3.24 -29.41 7.65
CA GLU A 568 2.79 -30.46 6.73
C GLU A 568 1.26 -30.37 6.50
N ILE A 569 0.84 -30.27 5.24
CA ILE A 569 -0.59 -30.16 4.88
C ILE A 569 -1.38 -31.41 5.30
N GLU A 570 -2.69 -31.26 5.57
CA GLU A 570 -3.56 -32.43 5.70
C GLU A 570 -3.56 -33.23 4.38
N SER A 571 -3.39 -34.55 4.50
CA SER A 571 -3.25 -35.44 3.33
C SER A 571 -4.53 -35.52 2.49
N VAL A 572 -4.58 -34.79 1.37
CA VAL A 572 -5.73 -34.80 0.45
C VAL A 572 -5.65 -36.02 -0.47
N THR A 573 -6.70 -36.85 -0.47
CA THR A 573 -6.82 -38.01 -1.38
C THR A 573 -7.94 -37.78 -2.41
N PRO A 574 -7.65 -37.37 -3.65
CA PRO A 574 -8.66 -37.12 -4.67
C PRO A 574 -9.45 -38.39 -5.03
N LYS A 575 -10.79 -38.34 -4.91
CA LYS A 575 -11.66 -39.50 -5.20
C LYS A 575 -12.14 -39.47 -6.65
N ALA A 576 -11.52 -40.29 -7.48
CA ALA A 576 -11.87 -40.49 -8.89
C ALA A 576 -12.84 -41.67 -9.10
N THR A 577 -13.70 -41.56 -10.12
CA THR A 577 -14.48 -42.68 -10.68
C THR A 577 -14.32 -42.69 -12.21
N PRO A 578 -14.02 -43.82 -12.87
CA PRO A 578 -13.70 -45.12 -12.27
C PRO A 578 -12.38 -45.07 -11.48
N THR A 579 -12.19 -46.00 -10.55
CA THR A 579 -11.07 -45.97 -9.59
C THR A 579 -9.70 -46.33 -10.20
N ASP A 580 -9.67 -46.74 -11.46
CA ASP A 580 -8.47 -46.96 -12.28
C ASP A 580 -8.11 -45.77 -13.18
N ALA A 581 -8.85 -44.66 -13.10
CA ALA A 581 -8.54 -43.44 -13.83
C ALA A 581 -7.23 -42.79 -13.31
N LYS A 582 -6.41 -42.32 -14.26
CA LYS A 582 -5.16 -41.61 -13.98
C LYS A 582 -5.45 -40.22 -13.41
N ILE A 583 -4.87 -39.89 -12.26
CA ILE A 583 -4.94 -38.56 -11.66
C ILE A 583 -3.64 -37.80 -11.97
N THR A 584 -3.75 -36.53 -12.32
CA THR A 584 -2.63 -35.59 -12.49
C THR A 584 -2.97 -34.28 -11.80
N VAL A 585 -2.05 -33.75 -11.00
CA VAL A 585 -2.22 -32.51 -10.22
C VAL A 585 -1.25 -31.45 -10.74
N GLU A 586 -1.75 -30.23 -10.94
CA GLU A 586 -1.00 -29.07 -11.41
C GLU A 586 -1.20 -27.89 -10.43
N GLY A 587 -0.20 -27.02 -10.29
CA GLY A 587 -0.28 -25.82 -9.45
C GLY A 587 0.09 -26.00 -7.97
N LEU A 588 0.65 -27.15 -7.57
CA LEU A 588 1.10 -27.38 -6.18
C LEU A 588 2.15 -26.35 -5.72
N PRO A 589 2.09 -25.90 -4.44
CA PRO A 589 3.18 -25.16 -3.82
C PRO A 589 4.48 -25.96 -3.88
N LYS A 590 5.61 -25.27 -3.93
CA LYS A 590 6.93 -25.90 -3.79
C LYS A 590 7.00 -26.62 -2.44
N GLY A 591 7.52 -27.85 -2.40
CA GLY A 591 7.56 -28.71 -1.21
C GLY A 591 6.33 -29.61 -1.01
N VAL A 592 5.19 -29.31 -1.64
CA VAL A 592 4.02 -30.21 -1.69
C VAL A 592 4.09 -31.11 -2.93
N GLU A 593 3.96 -32.43 -2.76
CA GLU A 593 3.97 -33.40 -3.86
C GLU A 593 2.65 -34.19 -4.00
N PHE A 594 2.35 -34.66 -5.22
CA PHE A 594 1.29 -35.65 -5.45
C PHE A 594 1.90 -37.01 -5.74
N LYS A 595 1.69 -37.97 -4.85
CA LYS A 595 2.36 -39.27 -4.84
C LYS A 595 1.47 -40.37 -4.30
N ASP A 596 1.51 -41.54 -4.94
CA ASP A 596 0.71 -42.72 -4.58
C ASP A 596 -0.81 -42.46 -4.39
N GLY A 597 -1.33 -41.40 -5.04
CA GLY A 597 -2.74 -41.01 -4.98
C GLY A 597 -3.09 -39.97 -3.90
N VAL A 598 -2.10 -39.46 -3.18
CA VAL A 598 -2.24 -38.47 -2.09
C VAL A 598 -1.48 -37.19 -2.44
N ILE A 599 -2.05 -36.03 -2.13
CA ILE A 599 -1.36 -34.73 -2.10
C ILE A 599 -0.92 -34.51 -0.66
N SER A 600 0.38 -34.34 -0.44
CA SER A 600 0.99 -34.21 0.90
C SER A 600 2.35 -33.53 0.81
N GLY A 601 2.83 -32.95 1.90
CA GLY A 601 4.14 -32.31 2.00
C GLY A 601 4.09 -31.00 2.77
N GLU A 602 5.23 -30.35 2.85
CA GLU A 602 5.46 -29.12 3.61
C GLU A 602 5.69 -27.98 2.59
N PRO A 603 4.89 -26.91 2.57
CA PRO A 603 5.05 -25.85 1.60
C PRO A 603 6.27 -24.98 1.94
N GLU A 604 7.13 -24.76 0.95
CA GLU A 604 8.36 -23.95 1.02
C GLU A 604 8.16 -22.49 0.56
N GLU A 605 6.98 -22.14 0.04
CA GLU A 605 6.65 -20.82 -0.49
C GLU A 605 5.24 -20.40 -0.03
N ALA A 606 5.11 -19.17 0.48
CA ALA A 606 3.84 -18.61 0.94
C ALA A 606 3.01 -18.02 -0.20
N GLY A 607 1.68 -17.97 0.01
CA GLY A 607 0.70 -17.44 -0.95
C GLY A 607 -0.48 -18.37 -1.20
N THR A 608 -1.40 -17.95 -2.06
CA THR A 608 -2.58 -18.75 -2.44
C THR A 608 -2.33 -19.47 -3.76
N PHE A 609 -2.26 -20.80 -3.70
CA PHE A 609 -1.95 -21.66 -4.84
C PHE A 609 -3.25 -22.30 -5.38
N PRO A 610 -3.72 -21.92 -6.59
CA PRO A 610 -4.89 -22.53 -7.21
C PRO A 610 -4.53 -23.89 -7.83
N ILE A 611 -4.87 -24.97 -7.13
CA ILE A 611 -4.55 -26.34 -7.52
C ILE A 611 -5.57 -26.83 -8.55
N THR A 612 -5.10 -27.40 -9.65
CA THR A 612 -5.94 -28.06 -10.65
C THR A 612 -5.73 -29.57 -10.60
N VAL A 613 -6.74 -30.32 -10.18
CA VAL A 613 -6.72 -31.79 -10.24
C VAL A 613 -7.46 -32.24 -11.49
N THR A 614 -6.74 -32.88 -12.40
CA THR A 614 -7.27 -33.48 -13.63
C THR A 614 -7.30 -34.99 -13.49
N VAL A 615 -8.43 -35.61 -13.81
CA VAL A 615 -8.59 -37.07 -13.88
C VAL A 615 -8.78 -37.47 -15.32
N THR A 616 -8.07 -38.50 -15.79
CA THR A 616 -8.12 -39.05 -17.15
C THR A 616 -8.46 -40.54 -17.11
N ASP A 617 -9.50 -40.98 -17.80
CA ASP A 617 -9.86 -42.40 -17.84
C ASP A 617 -9.07 -43.22 -18.89
N SER A 618 -9.34 -44.52 -18.95
CA SER A 618 -8.73 -45.44 -19.92
C SER A 618 -9.11 -45.20 -21.39
N ALA A 619 -9.95 -44.19 -21.68
CA ALA A 619 -10.37 -43.77 -23.01
C ALA A 619 -9.92 -42.33 -23.31
N ASP A 620 -8.92 -41.82 -22.59
CA ASP A 620 -8.33 -40.48 -22.70
C ASP A 620 -9.31 -39.31 -22.49
N ARG A 621 -10.43 -39.55 -21.80
CA ARG A 621 -11.41 -38.51 -21.46
C ARG A 621 -11.05 -37.89 -20.12
N THR A 622 -11.24 -36.58 -19.98
CA THR A 622 -10.79 -35.84 -18.79
C THR A 622 -11.90 -35.12 -18.04
N ALA A 623 -11.83 -35.10 -16.71
CA ALA A 623 -12.55 -34.16 -15.85
C ALA A 623 -11.56 -33.37 -14.98
N LYS A 624 -11.97 -32.17 -14.56
CA LYS A 624 -11.15 -31.29 -13.70
C LYS A 624 -11.95 -30.82 -12.49
N THR A 625 -11.25 -30.61 -11.38
CA THR A 625 -11.72 -29.83 -10.24
C THR A 625 -10.58 -28.93 -9.76
N THR A 626 -10.92 -27.86 -9.05
CA THR A 626 -9.96 -26.90 -8.51
C THR A 626 -10.26 -26.65 -7.05
N PHE A 627 -9.20 -26.53 -6.25
CA PHE A 627 -9.23 -26.08 -4.86
C PHE A 627 -7.99 -25.21 -4.62
N THR A 628 -7.98 -24.45 -3.54
CA THR A 628 -6.86 -23.59 -3.15
C THR A 628 -6.12 -24.19 -1.96
N ILE A 629 -4.79 -24.07 -1.99
CA ILE A 629 -3.96 -24.17 -0.79
C ILE A 629 -3.49 -22.75 -0.50
N THR A 630 -3.95 -22.18 0.61
CA THR A 630 -3.44 -20.92 1.14
C THR A 630 -2.33 -21.26 2.13
N VAL A 631 -1.12 -20.80 1.83
CA VAL A 631 0.05 -20.93 2.71
C VAL A 631 0.31 -19.57 3.34
N THR A 632 0.03 -19.45 4.64
CA THR A 632 0.26 -18.23 5.43
C THR A 632 1.69 -18.19 5.96
N ASP A 633 2.42 -17.11 5.67
CA ASP A 633 3.70 -16.85 6.32
C ASP A 633 3.45 -16.13 7.65
N THR A 634 3.38 -16.90 8.73
CA THR A 634 3.29 -16.37 10.10
C THR A 634 4.67 -16.11 10.71
N SER A 635 5.76 -16.29 9.96
CA SER A 635 7.10 -15.91 10.43
C SER A 635 7.22 -14.39 10.53
N THR A 636 7.74 -13.92 11.66
CA THR A 636 7.98 -12.48 11.84
C THR A 636 9.14 -12.06 10.92
N PRO A 637 8.99 -11.03 10.08
CA PRO A 637 10.03 -10.66 9.14
C PRO A 637 11.27 -10.15 9.87
N ALA A 638 12.41 -10.79 9.61
CA ALA A 638 13.67 -10.51 10.28
C ALA A 638 14.02 -9.01 10.22
N VAL A 639 14.09 -8.36 11.39
CA VAL A 639 14.39 -6.93 11.48
C VAL A 639 15.89 -6.74 11.33
N LYS A 640 16.30 -6.05 10.25
CA LYS A 640 17.70 -5.63 10.08
C LYS A 640 18.08 -4.76 11.30
N PRO A 641 19.17 -5.09 12.01
CA PRO A 641 19.52 -4.33 13.20
C PRO A 641 19.91 -2.89 12.83
N THR A 642 19.70 -1.96 13.75
CA THR A 642 20.26 -0.61 13.71
C THR A 642 21.22 -0.42 14.87
N ILE A 643 22.24 0.41 14.67
CA ILE A 643 23.19 0.82 15.71
C ILE A 643 23.11 2.35 15.77
N GLU A 644 22.96 2.91 16.97
CA GLU A 644 23.01 4.36 17.12
C GLU A 644 24.39 4.93 16.73
N ALA A 645 24.42 6.21 16.35
CA ALA A 645 25.67 6.85 15.94
C ALA A 645 26.62 7.01 17.13
N ILE A 646 27.78 6.36 17.05
CA ILE A 646 28.85 6.48 18.05
C ILE A 646 29.77 7.64 17.64
N GLY A 647 30.09 8.52 18.58
CA GLY A 647 31.00 9.64 18.34
C GLY A 647 32.47 9.22 18.29
N ASP A 648 33.26 9.93 17.49
CA ASP A 648 34.72 9.83 17.51
C ASP A 648 35.30 10.26 18.87
N GLN A 649 36.44 9.68 19.25
CA GLN A 649 37.20 10.05 20.44
C GLN A 649 38.60 10.55 20.08
N GLU A 650 39.14 11.43 20.92
CA GLU A 650 40.52 11.93 20.86
C GLU A 650 41.10 11.94 22.28
N ILE A 651 42.14 11.15 22.49
CA ILE A 651 42.77 10.91 23.79
C ILE A 651 44.30 10.96 23.67
N GLU A 652 45.00 11.30 24.75
CA GLU A 652 46.46 11.24 24.83
C GLU A 652 46.94 9.84 25.23
N LEU A 653 48.09 9.42 24.70
CA LEU A 653 48.67 8.09 24.92
C LEU A 653 48.93 7.84 26.41
N GLY A 654 48.18 6.88 26.99
CA GLY A 654 48.28 6.49 28.40
C GLY A 654 47.07 6.88 29.25
N ASP A 655 46.16 7.71 28.74
CA ASP A 655 44.86 7.99 29.37
C ASP A 655 43.79 6.95 28.98
N PRO A 656 42.78 6.68 29.84
CA PRO A 656 41.66 5.82 29.51
C PRO A 656 40.73 6.47 28.47
N ILE A 657 40.12 5.67 27.61
CA ILE A 657 39.00 6.11 26.75
C ILE A 657 37.73 6.36 27.58
N ASP A 658 36.82 7.17 27.04
CA ASP A 658 35.45 7.23 27.56
C ASP A 658 34.72 5.91 27.24
N ASP A 659 34.01 5.35 28.23
CA ASP A 659 33.26 4.10 28.09
C ASP A 659 32.17 4.23 27.00
N VAL A 660 32.23 3.38 25.96
CA VAL A 660 31.23 3.33 24.88
C VAL A 660 30.38 2.08 25.01
N THR A 661 29.07 2.25 25.15
CA THR A 661 28.07 1.17 25.06
C THR A 661 27.28 1.33 23.76
N PRO A 662 27.49 0.48 22.74
CA PRO A 662 26.71 0.54 21.51
C PRO A 662 25.23 0.22 21.78
N VAL A 663 24.33 1.16 21.45
CA VAL A 663 22.88 0.94 21.50
C VAL A 663 22.45 0.29 20.19
N VAL A 664 21.79 -0.87 20.29
CA VAL A 664 21.40 -1.72 19.15
C VAL A 664 19.95 -2.14 19.28
N THR A 665 19.22 -2.03 18.17
CA THR A 665 17.81 -2.44 18.05
C THR A 665 17.68 -3.48 16.93
N PRO A 666 16.94 -4.60 17.09
CA PRO A 666 16.22 -5.02 18.29
C PRO A 666 17.13 -5.49 19.43
N GLU A 667 16.61 -5.45 20.65
CA GLU A 667 17.29 -5.96 21.85
C GLU A 667 17.48 -7.47 21.74
N GLY A 668 18.73 -7.93 21.81
CA GLY A 668 19.12 -9.34 21.61
C GLY A 668 19.98 -9.62 20.37
N ALA A 669 20.20 -8.64 19.48
CA ALA A 669 21.12 -8.76 18.36
C ALA A 669 22.58 -9.02 18.82
N GLU A 670 23.31 -9.89 18.12
CA GLU A 670 24.70 -10.23 18.42
C GLU A 670 25.64 -9.09 17.99
N VAL A 671 26.35 -8.48 18.95
CA VAL A 671 27.28 -7.38 18.70
C VAL A 671 28.72 -7.87 18.68
N SER A 672 29.42 -7.60 17.58
CA SER A 672 30.85 -7.84 17.41
C SER A 672 31.57 -6.53 17.11
N ILE A 673 32.79 -6.38 17.63
CA ILE A 673 33.54 -5.12 17.57
C ILE A 673 34.99 -5.42 17.18
N THR A 674 35.54 -4.62 16.27
CA THR A 674 36.88 -4.81 15.70
C THR A 674 37.57 -3.47 15.47
N GLY A 675 38.90 -3.46 15.32
CA GLY A 675 39.66 -2.25 15.00
C GLY A 675 40.10 -1.39 16.20
N GLN A 676 39.77 -1.80 17.43
CA GLN A 676 40.17 -1.10 18.66
C GLN A 676 41.70 -1.02 18.87
N PRO A 677 42.20 0.05 19.52
CA PRO A 677 43.62 0.16 19.88
C PRO A 677 44.03 -0.88 20.92
N ALA A 678 45.32 -1.25 20.92
CA ALA A 678 45.88 -2.15 21.90
C ALA A 678 45.76 -1.54 23.31
N GLY A 679 45.15 -2.27 24.25
CA GLY A 679 44.86 -1.79 25.61
C GLY A 679 43.40 -1.36 25.83
N VAL A 680 42.61 -1.22 24.77
CA VAL A 680 41.14 -1.15 24.84
C VAL A 680 40.54 -2.54 24.70
N THR A 681 39.56 -2.84 25.54
CA THR A 681 38.88 -4.13 25.67
C THR A 681 37.37 -3.96 25.62
N ILE A 682 36.64 -5.07 25.47
CA ILE A 682 35.18 -5.10 25.53
C ILE A 682 34.79 -6.01 26.69
N VAL A 683 33.99 -5.49 27.62
CA VAL A 683 33.47 -6.23 28.79
C VAL A 683 31.97 -5.94 28.89
N ASP A 684 31.16 -6.99 28.90
CA ASP A 684 29.68 -6.90 28.99
C ASP A 684 29.04 -5.90 28.01
N GLY A 685 29.59 -5.82 26.79
CA GLY A 685 29.13 -4.92 25.72
C GLY A 685 29.72 -3.50 25.75
N VAL A 686 30.46 -3.14 26.80
CA VAL A 686 31.09 -1.81 26.96
C VAL A 686 32.53 -1.85 26.43
N ILE A 687 32.85 -0.92 25.52
CA ILE A 687 34.22 -0.66 25.04
C ILE A 687 34.90 0.28 26.03
N SER A 688 35.98 -0.18 26.67
CA SER A 688 36.71 0.57 27.71
C SER A 688 38.18 0.16 27.79
N GLY A 689 39.04 1.00 28.39
CA GLY A 689 40.45 0.69 28.65
C GLY A 689 41.40 1.84 28.32
N THR A 690 42.70 1.56 28.31
CA THR A 690 43.76 2.56 28.14
C THR A 690 44.62 2.20 26.92
N PRO A 691 44.58 2.99 25.84
CA PRO A 691 45.41 2.76 24.66
C PRO A 691 46.91 2.81 24.98
N THR A 692 47.65 1.85 24.41
CA THR A 692 49.10 1.65 24.64
C THR A 692 49.95 1.93 23.40
N ARG A 693 49.34 2.42 22.31
CA ARG A 693 50.01 2.83 21.08
C ARG A 693 49.25 3.98 20.41
N ALA A 694 49.96 5.02 20.01
CA ALA A 694 49.40 6.14 19.26
C ALA A 694 49.01 5.76 17.82
N GLY A 695 48.13 6.58 17.23
CA GLY A 695 47.61 6.39 15.88
C GLY A 695 46.10 6.68 15.77
N ASN A 696 45.59 6.57 14.54
CA ASN A 696 44.16 6.63 14.26
C ASN A 696 43.60 5.20 14.14
N PHE A 697 42.67 4.83 15.00
CA PHE A 697 42.06 3.51 15.04
C PHE A 697 40.60 3.62 14.62
N ASN A 698 40.22 2.99 13.51
CA ASN A 698 38.84 2.95 13.06
C ASN A 698 38.15 1.73 13.68
N VAL A 699 37.31 1.96 14.68
CA VAL A 699 36.61 0.91 15.42
C VAL A 699 35.27 0.64 14.75
N THR A 700 35.10 -0.58 14.24
CA THR A 700 33.86 -1.01 13.58
C THR A 700 33.05 -1.87 14.54
N VAL A 701 31.84 -1.41 14.85
CA VAL A 701 30.81 -2.15 15.58
C VAL A 701 29.86 -2.76 14.55
N THR A 702 29.67 -4.07 14.61
CA THR A 702 28.77 -4.82 13.73
C THR A 702 27.74 -5.57 14.57
N ALA A 703 26.47 -5.21 14.40
CA ALA A 703 25.33 -5.90 14.99
C ALA A 703 24.74 -6.88 13.98
N THR A 704 24.40 -8.09 14.43
CA THR A 704 23.79 -9.15 13.64
C THR A 704 22.49 -9.60 14.30
N ASN A 705 21.37 -9.45 13.60
CA ASN A 705 20.09 -10.04 14.01
C ASN A 705 19.61 -10.97 12.90
N GLU A 706 19.38 -12.26 13.23
CA GLU A 706 18.82 -13.26 12.30
C GLU A 706 19.57 -13.34 10.95
N GLY A 707 20.90 -13.17 10.98
CA GLY A 707 21.77 -13.16 9.79
C GLY A 707 21.83 -11.83 9.03
N LEU A 708 20.99 -10.85 9.36
CA LEU A 708 21.07 -9.48 8.83
C LEU A 708 22.06 -8.65 9.65
N THR A 709 23.01 -8.01 8.97
CA THR A 709 24.04 -7.20 9.62
C THR A 709 23.83 -5.70 9.39
N ALA A 710 24.10 -4.90 10.42
CA ALA A 710 24.43 -3.49 10.28
C ALA A 710 25.78 -3.23 10.93
N SER A 711 26.51 -2.25 10.40
CA SER A 711 27.78 -1.81 10.97
C SER A 711 27.85 -0.29 11.02
N THR A 712 28.42 0.23 12.09
CA THR A 712 28.82 1.62 12.23
C THR A 712 30.30 1.67 12.61
N SER A 713 30.99 2.76 12.30
CA SER A 713 32.40 2.93 12.63
C SER A 713 32.68 4.30 13.21
N PHE A 714 33.47 4.34 14.28
CA PHE A 714 33.93 5.56 14.92
C PHE A 714 35.45 5.52 15.09
N LYS A 715 36.08 6.68 15.08
CA LYS A 715 37.53 6.80 15.15
C LYS A 715 37.97 7.06 16.60
N ILE A 716 38.94 6.29 17.09
CA ILE A 716 39.71 6.62 18.29
C ILE A 716 41.05 7.19 17.83
N THR A 717 41.26 8.48 18.08
CA THR A 717 42.54 9.17 17.86
C THR A 717 43.36 9.06 19.14
N VAL A 718 44.52 8.42 19.07
CA VAL A 718 45.46 8.34 20.18
C VAL A 718 46.67 9.18 19.81
N THR A 719 46.86 10.33 20.44
CA THR A 719 48.00 11.23 20.19
C THR A 719 49.17 10.88 21.10
N ASP A 720 50.38 10.83 20.54
CA ASP A 720 51.63 10.81 21.31
C ASP A 720 52.28 12.19 21.17
N PRO A 721 52.33 13.01 22.25
CA PRO A 721 52.92 14.34 22.19
C PRO A 721 54.46 14.35 22.10
N ASP A 722 55.16 13.20 22.21
CA ASP A 722 56.62 13.12 22.29
C ASP A 722 57.34 12.65 20.99
N SER A 723 56.65 12.50 19.84
CA SER A 723 57.22 11.89 18.62
C SER A 723 57.30 12.80 17.37
N ASP A 724 58.47 13.42 17.13
CA ASP A 724 58.87 14.06 15.86
C ASP A 724 59.94 13.21 15.13
N VAL A 725 59.58 12.50 14.06
CA VAL A 725 60.53 11.77 13.19
C VAL A 725 60.71 12.52 11.86
N VAL A 726 61.95 12.80 11.47
CA VAL A 726 62.28 13.59 10.27
C VAL A 726 62.55 12.68 9.07
N ALA A 727 61.92 13.03 7.93
CA ALA A 727 62.12 12.39 6.63
C ALA A 727 63.61 12.34 6.21
N PRO A 728 64.03 11.33 5.41
CA PRO A 728 65.41 11.19 4.98
C PRO A 728 65.77 12.20 3.89
N THR A 729 67.07 12.33 3.64
CA THR A 729 67.63 13.11 2.52
C THR A 729 68.74 12.30 1.86
N ILE A 730 68.78 12.31 0.53
CA ILE A 730 69.83 11.69 -0.29
C ILE A 730 70.77 12.80 -0.77
N ALA A 731 72.08 12.58 -0.70
CA ALA A 731 73.06 13.50 -1.27
C ALA A 731 73.05 13.41 -2.82
N PRO A 732 73.18 14.52 -3.58
CA PRO A 732 73.08 14.49 -5.03
C PRO A 732 74.12 13.57 -5.70
N ILE A 733 73.65 12.71 -6.60
CA ILE A 733 74.48 11.71 -7.30
C ILE A 733 74.75 12.19 -8.73
N ALA A 734 76.02 12.14 -9.16
CA ALA A 734 76.40 12.57 -10.49
C ALA A 734 76.18 11.48 -11.55
N ASP A 735 75.86 11.89 -12.79
CA ASP A 735 75.81 11.00 -13.95
C ASP A 735 77.12 10.19 -14.09
N ALA A 736 76.99 8.91 -14.41
CA ALA A 736 78.09 7.94 -14.44
C ALA A 736 78.25 7.26 -15.81
N GLU A 737 79.43 6.72 -16.07
CA GLU A 737 79.72 5.96 -17.28
C GLU A 737 80.41 4.63 -16.96
N GLY A 738 80.04 3.58 -17.71
CA GLY A 738 80.65 2.25 -17.65
C GLY A 738 81.02 1.73 -19.04
N THR A 739 81.71 0.59 -19.09
CA THR A 739 81.97 -0.16 -20.33
C THR A 739 81.60 -1.62 -20.08
N GLU A 740 80.95 -2.26 -21.05
CA GLU A 740 80.59 -3.68 -20.97
C GLU A 740 81.80 -4.56 -20.65
N GLU A 741 81.56 -5.63 -19.90
CA GLU A 741 82.57 -6.63 -19.48
C GLU A 741 83.75 -6.05 -18.67
N LYS A 742 83.65 -4.81 -18.17
CA LYS A 742 84.65 -4.15 -17.30
C LYS A 742 84.03 -3.58 -16.01
N PRO A 743 84.70 -3.71 -14.86
CA PRO A 743 84.17 -3.19 -13.60
C PRO A 743 84.08 -1.67 -13.61
N ILE A 744 83.00 -1.14 -13.05
CA ILE A 744 82.80 0.30 -12.85
C ILE A 744 83.62 0.76 -11.63
N THR A 745 83.85 2.07 -11.53
CA THR A 745 84.26 2.64 -10.23
C THR A 745 83.02 2.70 -9.35
N PRO A 746 83.05 2.21 -8.10
CA PRO A 746 81.89 2.28 -7.21
C PRO A 746 81.37 3.71 -7.03
N ILE A 747 80.05 3.84 -6.89
CA ILE A 747 79.36 5.11 -6.68
C ILE A 747 78.72 5.09 -5.30
N GLU A 748 79.20 5.94 -4.40
CA GLU A 748 78.71 6.07 -3.03
C GLU A 748 77.33 6.75 -2.99
N VAL A 749 76.39 6.15 -2.24
CA VAL A 749 75.02 6.64 -2.03
C VAL A 749 74.89 7.07 -0.57
N VAL A 750 75.00 8.38 -0.32
CA VAL A 750 74.97 8.94 1.04
C VAL A 750 73.55 9.37 1.40
N VAL A 751 73.00 8.80 2.47
CA VAL A 751 71.66 9.08 2.98
C VAL A 751 71.73 9.52 4.44
N THR A 752 70.86 10.44 4.84
CA THR A 752 70.76 10.92 6.23
C THR A 752 69.30 10.99 6.66
N PRO A 753 68.90 10.38 7.80
CA PRO A 753 69.72 9.56 8.70
C PRO A 753 70.15 8.22 8.06
N GLU A 754 71.27 7.66 8.51
CA GLU A 754 71.88 6.42 7.97
C GLU A 754 70.98 5.17 8.18
N GLU A 755 70.01 5.24 9.10
CA GLU A 755 69.04 4.16 9.40
C GLU A 755 67.90 4.06 8.35
N ALA A 756 67.86 4.94 7.34
CA ALA A 756 66.84 4.91 6.30
C ALA A 756 67.09 3.76 5.29
N VAL A 757 66.02 3.05 4.91
CA VAL A 757 66.09 1.95 3.94
C VAL A 757 66.30 2.53 2.55
N VAL A 758 67.35 2.10 1.85
CA VAL A 758 67.70 2.57 0.50
C VAL A 758 67.40 1.49 -0.54
N ASP A 759 66.64 1.86 -1.57
CA ASP A 759 66.34 1.06 -2.76
C ASP A 759 66.89 1.75 -4.02
N VAL A 760 67.37 0.98 -4.99
CA VAL A 760 68.01 1.50 -6.21
C VAL A 760 67.53 0.73 -7.44
N ASP A 761 66.67 1.37 -8.23
CA ASP A 761 66.13 0.81 -9.47
C ASP A 761 66.80 1.43 -10.72
N GLY A 762 66.71 0.73 -11.86
CA GLY A 762 67.21 1.20 -13.16
C GLY A 762 68.71 0.96 -13.41
N LEU A 763 69.40 0.16 -12.58
CA LEU A 763 70.81 -0.18 -12.78
C LEU A 763 71.03 -1.05 -14.04
N PRO A 764 72.13 -0.87 -14.79
CA PRO A 764 72.50 -1.79 -15.87
C PRO A 764 72.79 -3.18 -15.32
N LYS A 765 72.37 -4.25 -16.02
CA LYS A 765 72.62 -5.64 -15.58
C LYS A 765 74.11 -5.88 -15.32
N GLY A 766 74.42 -6.54 -14.21
CA GLY A 766 75.79 -6.76 -13.73
C GLY A 766 76.33 -5.63 -12.83
N VAL A 767 75.56 -4.56 -12.63
CA VAL A 767 75.78 -3.54 -11.59
C VAL A 767 74.65 -3.65 -10.55
N GLU A 768 75.00 -3.57 -9.27
CA GLU A 768 74.11 -3.76 -8.13
C GLU A 768 74.45 -2.76 -7.02
N TYR A 769 73.47 -2.43 -6.16
CA TYR A 769 73.68 -1.62 -4.96
C TYR A 769 73.91 -2.54 -3.76
N ASP A 770 75.04 -2.36 -3.08
CA ASP A 770 75.35 -3.05 -1.82
C ASP A 770 74.93 -2.17 -0.64
N SER A 771 73.92 -2.61 0.12
CA SER A 771 73.37 -1.88 1.26
C SER A 771 74.19 -2.03 2.56
N GLU A 772 75.17 -2.94 2.62
CA GLU A 772 76.14 -2.98 3.74
C GLU A 772 77.27 -1.96 3.54
N THR A 773 77.63 -1.63 2.29
CA THR A 773 78.68 -0.65 1.98
C THR A 773 78.17 0.72 1.54
N GLY A 774 76.91 0.83 1.12
CA GLY A 774 76.34 2.05 0.57
C GLY A 774 76.85 2.40 -0.83
N GLU A 775 77.37 1.43 -1.59
CA GLU A 775 77.96 1.68 -2.92
C GLU A 775 77.25 0.91 -4.04
N ILE A 776 76.98 1.59 -5.15
CA ILE A 776 76.61 0.97 -6.42
C ILE A 776 77.89 0.49 -7.12
N SER A 777 78.04 -0.82 -7.32
CA SER A 777 79.26 -1.42 -7.88
C SER A 777 78.96 -2.61 -8.80
N GLY A 778 79.97 -3.11 -9.52
CA GLY A 778 79.82 -4.28 -10.40
C GLY A 778 80.49 -4.13 -11.77
N THR A 779 80.05 -4.93 -12.74
CA THR A 779 80.57 -4.99 -14.12
C THR A 779 79.38 -5.11 -15.09
N PRO A 780 79.06 -4.07 -15.89
CA PRO A 780 77.96 -4.13 -16.85
C PRO A 780 78.09 -5.31 -17.81
N GLU A 781 77.04 -6.11 -17.92
CA GLU A 781 76.99 -7.27 -18.80
C GLU A 781 76.95 -6.86 -20.28
N LYS A 782 77.33 -7.79 -21.15
CA LYS A 782 77.31 -7.59 -22.60
C LYS A 782 75.89 -7.58 -23.15
N GLY A 783 75.57 -6.60 -23.99
CA GLY A 783 74.22 -6.31 -24.44
C GLY A 783 73.46 -5.34 -23.52
N THR A 784 74.16 -4.57 -22.69
CA THR A 784 73.59 -3.50 -21.85
C THR A 784 73.96 -2.10 -22.32
N GLU A 785 74.59 -1.96 -23.50
CA GLU A 785 74.96 -0.67 -24.08
C GLU A 785 73.77 0.31 -24.18
N GLY A 786 73.96 1.55 -23.77
CA GLY A 786 72.88 2.55 -23.75
C GLY A 786 72.92 3.47 -22.54
N SER A 787 71.86 4.26 -22.39
CA SER A 787 71.66 5.18 -21.28
C SER A 787 70.55 4.64 -20.39
N HIS A 788 70.87 4.39 -19.12
CA HIS A 788 69.94 3.90 -18.10
C HIS A 788 69.66 5.02 -17.10
N GLN A 789 68.41 5.22 -16.72
CA GLN A 789 68.04 6.19 -15.69
C GLN A 789 67.93 5.45 -14.36
N VAL A 790 68.85 5.74 -13.45
CA VAL A 790 68.92 5.12 -12.13
C VAL A 790 68.15 5.99 -11.14
N THR A 791 67.31 5.37 -10.31
CA THR A 791 66.49 6.03 -9.30
C THR A 791 66.84 5.45 -7.94
N VAL A 792 67.37 6.29 -7.04
CA VAL A 792 67.63 5.94 -5.64
C VAL A 792 66.49 6.49 -4.80
N THR A 793 65.87 5.65 -3.97
CA THR A 793 64.84 6.04 -3.01
C THR A 793 65.29 5.67 -1.60
N ALA A 794 65.12 6.59 -0.66
CA ALA A 794 65.41 6.39 0.75
C ALA A 794 64.13 6.59 1.57
N THR A 795 63.82 5.66 2.47
CA THR A 795 62.56 5.61 3.22
C THR A 795 62.83 5.45 4.73
N ASN A 796 62.15 6.24 5.55
CA ASN A 796 62.03 6.01 6.99
C ASN A 796 60.61 6.36 7.49
N ASP A 797 60.32 6.16 8.78
CA ASP A 797 59.00 6.45 9.37
C ASP A 797 58.57 7.93 9.30
N GLY A 798 59.49 8.85 8.96
CA GLY A 798 59.23 10.27 8.68
C GLY A 798 58.93 10.60 7.21
N GLY A 799 59.13 9.66 6.28
CA GLY A 799 58.79 9.81 4.85
C GLY A 799 59.85 9.27 3.88
N ASP A 800 59.69 9.64 2.61
CA ASP A 800 60.55 9.22 1.49
C ASP A 800 61.33 10.39 0.88
N ALA A 801 62.53 10.11 0.36
CA ALA A 801 63.28 10.97 -0.54
C ALA A 801 63.75 10.19 -1.77
N THR A 802 63.85 10.85 -2.92
CA THR A 802 64.25 10.22 -4.19
C THR A 802 65.24 11.12 -4.93
N GLU A 803 66.30 10.52 -5.49
CA GLU A 803 67.29 11.17 -6.36
C GLU A 803 67.48 10.32 -7.63
N THR A 804 67.65 10.96 -8.80
CA THR A 804 67.83 10.25 -10.08
C THR A 804 69.06 10.73 -10.83
N PHE A 805 69.86 9.80 -11.35
CA PHE A 805 71.02 10.10 -12.20
C PHE A 805 71.08 9.17 -13.43
N THR A 806 71.89 9.53 -14.41
CA THR A 806 72.02 8.79 -15.67
C THR A 806 73.28 7.92 -15.64
N PHE A 807 73.13 6.63 -15.93
CA PHE A 807 74.24 5.70 -16.10
C PHE A 807 74.39 5.30 -17.57
N VAL A 808 75.50 5.65 -18.22
CA VAL A 808 75.75 5.34 -19.65
C VAL A 808 76.75 4.18 -19.81
N VAL A 809 76.31 3.07 -20.38
CA VAL A 809 77.17 1.90 -20.68
C VAL A 809 77.64 1.91 -22.13
N LYS A 810 78.95 1.75 -22.34
CA LYS A 810 79.62 1.73 -23.65
C LYS A 810 80.02 0.31 -24.04
N LYS A 811 79.82 -0.08 -25.30
CA LYS A 811 80.12 -1.43 -25.83
C LYS A 811 81.62 -1.75 -25.82
N ASP A 812 82.01 -2.96 -25.39
CA ASP A 812 83.38 -3.46 -25.58
C ASP A 812 83.55 -4.23 -26.91
N ASN A 813 84.66 -4.00 -27.60
CA ASN A 813 84.77 -4.30 -29.05
C ASN A 813 85.79 -5.40 -29.41
N ASN A 814 85.75 -6.57 -28.72
CA ASN A 814 86.45 -7.83 -29.06
C ASN A 814 85.63 -9.10 -28.64
N GLY A 815 85.88 -10.33 -29.11
CA GLY A 815 86.73 -10.72 -30.24
C GLY A 815 86.85 -12.24 -30.59
N GLY A 816 85.83 -13.11 -30.38
CA GLY A 816 85.79 -14.50 -30.91
C GLY A 816 85.53 -15.62 -29.86
N GLY A 817 85.08 -16.85 -30.18
CA GLY A 817 84.52 -17.42 -31.43
C GLY A 817 85.21 -18.71 -31.96
N ASP A 818 84.55 -19.89 -31.96
CA ASP A 818 84.77 -21.01 -32.93
C ASP A 818 83.66 -22.11 -32.90
N ASN A 819 83.69 -23.01 -33.90
CA ASN A 819 82.75 -24.06 -34.34
C ASN A 819 82.71 -25.37 -33.51
N GLY A 820 81.67 -26.20 -33.74
CA GLY A 820 81.68 -27.62 -33.37
C GLY A 820 80.53 -28.48 -33.94
N SER A 821 80.85 -29.44 -34.80
CA SER A 821 79.93 -30.45 -35.38
C SER A 821 79.53 -31.54 -34.36
N GLY A 822 78.32 -32.11 -34.47
CA GLY A 822 77.88 -33.30 -33.71
C GLY A 822 76.58 -33.90 -34.24
N ASP A 823 76.53 -35.23 -34.35
CA ASP A 823 75.46 -36.00 -35.02
C ASP A 823 74.64 -36.88 -34.05
N ASN A 824 73.38 -37.12 -34.40
CA ASN A 824 72.50 -38.24 -34.02
C ASN A 824 72.02 -38.45 -32.56
N GLY A 825 70.70 -38.51 -32.37
CA GLY A 825 70.12 -39.61 -31.57
C GLY A 825 69.05 -39.33 -30.49
N SER A 826 67.78 -39.31 -30.92
CA SER A 826 66.59 -39.88 -30.23
C SER A 826 65.80 -39.10 -29.15
N SER A 827 64.47 -39.13 -29.37
CA SER A 827 63.35 -39.19 -28.40
C SER A 827 62.78 -37.91 -27.75
N ASP A 828 61.59 -37.58 -28.26
CA ASP A 828 60.37 -37.08 -27.59
C ASP A 828 60.31 -35.71 -26.88
N ASN A 829 59.78 -34.76 -27.67
CA ASN A 829 58.69 -33.81 -27.35
C ASN A 829 58.95 -32.63 -26.38
N GLY A 830 59.01 -31.41 -26.94
CA GLY A 830 58.93 -30.15 -26.16
C GLY A 830 59.13 -28.85 -26.96
N SER A 831 58.14 -27.96 -26.85
CA SER A 831 58.19 -26.47 -26.83
C SER A 831 58.87 -25.60 -27.92
N SER A 832 58.09 -24.60 -28.38
CA SER A 832 58.42 -23.17 -28.61
C SER A 832 59.68 -22.69 -29.38
N GLY A 833 59.44 -21.94 -30.47
CA GLY A 833 59.60 -20.46 -30.43
C GLY A 833 60.80 -19.78 -31.13
N SER A 834 60.48 -18.86 -32.07
CA SER A 834 61.22 -17.62 -32.45
C SER A 834 62.68 -17.71 -32.99
N SER A 835 63.22 -16.73 -33.73
CA SER A 835 62.70 -15.46 -34.29
C SER A 835 63.55 -15.01 -35.50
N ASP A 836 63.02 -14.07 -36.30
CA ASP A 836 63.69 -12.86 -36.85
C ASP A 836 62.80 -12.27 -37.97
N GLY A 837 62.50 -10.97 -38.09
CA GLY A 837 62.82 -9.83 -37.23
C GLY A 837 62.80 -8.52 -38.05
N THR A 838 61.78 -7.66 -37.90
CA THR A 838 61.75 -6.27 -38.45
C THR A 838 60.79 -5.36 -37.69
N SER A 839 61.10 -4.06 -37.68
CA SER A 839 60.59 -3.01 -36.78
C SER A 839 59.42 -2.16 -37.29
N ASN A 840 58.74 -1.53 -36.32
CA ASN A 840 57.96 -0.27 -36.36
C ASN A 840 56.56 -0.25 -37.02
N GLY A 841 55.57 0.16 -36.20
CA GLY A 841 54.31 0.77 -36.66
C GLY A 841 53.03 0.12 -36.13
N SER A 842 52.66 0.36 -34.85
CA SER A 842 51.37 -0.12 -34.29
C SER A 842 50.58 0.92 -33.48
N SER A 843 51.17 2.03 -33.03
CA SER A 843 50.46 3.05 -32.27
C SER A 843 49.47 3.88 -33.11
N ASP A 844 49.73 4.04 -34.42
CA ASP A 844 48.86 4.80 -35.32
C ASP A 844 47.65 4.01 -35.85
N PHE A 845 47.65 2.67 -35.74
CA PHE A 845 46.58 1.83 -36.30
C PHE A 845 45.42 1.61 -35.31
N LEU A 846 45.73 1.40 -34.03
CA LEU A 846 44.72 1.22 -32.98
C LEU A 846 43.98 2.52 -32.66
N GLN A 847 44.67 3.66 -32.69
CA GLN A 847 44.05 4.98 -32.54
C GLN A 847 43.00 5.24 -33.64
N GLN A 848 43.24 4.73 -34.86
CA GLN A 848 42.45 5.07 -36.04
C GLN A 848 41.15 4.25 -36.21
N CYS A 849 41.02 3.04 -35.64
CA CYS A 849 39.73 2.34 -35.53
C CYS A 849 38.91 2.78 -34.27
N LEU A 850 39.53 3.46 -33.28
CA LEU A 850 38.83 3.96 -32.07
C LEU A 850 38.05 5.27 -32.29
N ASP A 851 38.55 6.19 -33.12
CA ASP A 851 37.86 7.46 -33.48
C ASP A 851 36.65 7.28 -34.43
N SER A 852 36.18 6.03 -34.60
CA SER A 852 35.02 5.71 -35.42
C SER A 852 33.70 6.09 -34.73
N PRO A 853 32.76 6.79 -35.41
CA PRO A 853 31.43 7.10 -34.87
C PRO A 853 30.63 5.86 -34.40
N ALA A 854 30.94 4.67 -34.92
CA ALA A 854 30.27 3.43 -34.54
C ALA A 854 30.66 2.94 -33.12
N ALA A 855 31.91 3.19 -32.68
CA ALA A 855 32.39 2.75 -31.37
C ALA A 855 31.70 3.53 -30.23
N GLY A 856 31.56 4.86 -30.39
CA GLY A 856 30.86 5.71 -29.42
C GLY A 856 29.37 5.36 -29.25
N VAL A 857 28.69 4.95 -30.32
CA VAL A 857 27.28 4.53 -30.26
C VAL A 857 27.12 3.20 -29.50
N ALA A 858 28.03 2.24 -29.69
CA ALA A 858 28.00 0.98 -28.94
C ALA A 858 28.24 1.20 -27.43
N GLY A 859 29.20 2.06 -27.06
CA GLY A 859 29.44 2.42 -25.65
C GLY A 859 28.25 3.10 -24.98
N LEU A 860 27.58 4.03 -25.69
CA LEU A 860 26.39 4.73 -25.18
C LEU A 860 25.20 3.78 -24.97
N LEU A 861 24.99 2.82 -25.87
CA LEU A 861 23.91 1.82 -25.77
C LEU A 861 24.10 0.88 -24.57
N VAL A 862 25.33 0.45 -24.28
CA VAL A 862 25.65 -0.37 -23.10
C VAL A 862 25.41 0.42 -21.80
N ALA A 863 25.86 1.67 -21.74
CA ALA A 863 25.63 2.53 -20.56
C ALA A 863 24.14 2.75 -20.28
N LEU A 864 23.33 3.04 -21.30
CA LEU A 864 21.88 3.21 -21.15
C LEU A 864 21.17 1.91 -20.72
N GLY A 865 21.63 0.76 -21.22
CA GLY A 865 21.13 -0.55 -20.78
C GLY A 865 21.36 -0.82 -19.29
N THR A 866 22.50 -0.38 -18.74
CA THR A 866 22.79 -0.52 -17.30
C THR A 866 21.99 0.42 -16.40
N VAL A 867 21.66 1.64 -16.86
CA VAL A 867 20.86 2.60 -16.07
C VAL A 867 19.39 2.17 -15.98
N GLY A 868 18.83 1.63 -17.06
CA GLY A 868 17.42 1.20 -17.10
C GLY A 868 17.08 -0.02 -16.23
N ALA A 869 18.09 -0.75 -15.72
CA ALA A 869 17.88 -1.93 -14.88
C ALA A 869 17.74 -1.62 -13.37
N ILE A 870 18.05 -0.39 -12.94
CA ILE A 870 18.26 -0.05 -11.51
C ILE A 870 17.24 0.98 -10.99
N ALA A 871 16.60 1.78 -11.86
CA ALA A 871 15.68 2.85 -11.45
C ALA A 871 14.27 2.69 -12.05
N GLY A 872 13.25 2.81 -11.20
CA GLY A 872 11.83 2.66 -11.54
C GLY A 872 11.19 3.89 -12.25
N PRO A 873 9.85 4.05 -12.18
CA PRO A 873 9.07 4.87 -13.12
C PRO A 873 9.35 6.39 -13.11
N ALA A 874 10.16 6.92 -12.19
CA ALA A 874 10.45 8.35 -12.07
C ALA A 874 11.21 8.98 -13.26
N LEU A 875 11.76 8.17 -14.18
CA LEU A 875 12.58 8.64 -15.33
C LEU A 875 11.89 8.53 -16.70
N GLU A 876 10.60 8.17 -16.77
CA GLU A 876 9.87 8.06 -18.04
C GLU A 876 9.99 9.32 -18.95
N PRO A 877 9.89 10.57 -18.45
CA PRO A 877 10.03 11.77 -19.29
C PRO A 877 11.43 11.90 -19.91
N LEU A 878 12.46 11.48 -19.16
CA LEU A 878 13.86 11.63 -19.55
C LEU A 878 14.26 10.57 -20.57
N MET A 879 13.78 9.33 -20.41
CA MET A 879 13.89 8.26 -21.41
C MET A 879 13.22 8.65 -22.74
N LYS A 880 12.03 9.28 -22.68
CA LYS A 880 11.30 9.77 -23.86
C LYS A 880 12.04 10.90 -24.59
N SER A 881 12.71 11.77 -23.84
CA SER A 881 13.59 12.81 -24.39
C SER A 881 14.82 12.20 -25.08
N ILE A 882 15.50 11.23 -24.45
CA ILE A 882 16.67 10.57 -25.03
C ILE A 882 16.29 9.80 -26.31
N GLY A 883 15.15 9.10 -26.32
CA GLY A 883 14.64 8.43 -27.52
C GLY A 883 14.40 9.38 -28.69
N ALA A 884 13.81 10.57 -28.42
CA ALA A 884 13.59 11.58 -29.44
C ALA A 884 14.90 12.19 -30.00
N GLU A 885 15.90 12.40 -29.16
CA GLU A 885 17.22 12.92 -29.58
C GLU A 885 18.02 11.86 -30.36
N LEU A 886 17.94 10.59 -29.95
CA LEU A 886 18.57 9.46 -30.66
C LEU A 886 17.96 9.26 -32.05
N ASP A 887 16.63 9.30 -32.16
CA ASP A 887 15.90 9.23 -33.43
C ASP A 887 16.18 10.45 -34.34
N ARG A 888 16.44 11.63 -33.75
CA ARG A 888 16.94 12.81 -34.46
C ARG A 888 18.37 12.63 -34.98
N ALA A 889 19.26 12.04 -34.19
CA ALA A 889 20.63 11.71 -34.60
C ALA A 889 20.68 10.63 -35.69
N LEU A 890 19.88 9.56 -35.57
CA LEU A 890 19.77 8.50 -36.57
C LEU A 890 19.25 9.01 -37.91
N ARG A 891 18.27 9.94 -37.91
CA ARG A 891 17.81 10.60 -39.15
C ARG A 891 18.90 11.41 -39.84
N ASN A 892 19.78 12.10 -39.09
CA ASN A 892 20.91 12.81 -39.67
C ASN A 892 21.95 11.85 -40.28
N LEU A 893 22.24 10.70 -39.66
CA LEU A 893 23.08 9.65 -40.22
C LEU A 893 22.46 8.99 -41.47
N THR A 894 21.15 8.71 -41.44
CA THR A 894 20.45 8.03 -42.55
C THR A 894 20.35 8.91 -43.79
N ASN A 895 20.22 10.23 -43.63
CA ASN A 895 20.18 11.19 -44.73
C ASN A 895 21.52 11.33 -45.49
N ALA A 896 22.63 10.81 -44.95
CA ALA A 896 23.91 10.75 -45.65
C ALA A 896 24.02 9.60 -46.67
N SER A 897 23.07 8.65 -46.69
CA SER A 897 23.10 7.48 -47.59
C SER A 897 21.71 7.09 -48.11
N SER A 898 21.07 7.97 -48.88
CA SER A 898 19.79 7.72 -49.52
C SER A 898 19.91 6.81 -50.77
N GLY A 899 19.81 5.49 -50.56
CA GLY A 899 19.78 4.51 -51.65
C GLY A 899 19.28 3.14 -51.20
N ALA A 900 18.54 2.45 -52.08
CA ALA A 900 17.81 1.21 -51.77
C ALA A 900 18.67 -0.05 -51.51
N ASN A 901 19.97 0.11 -51.28
CA ASN A 901 20.94 -0.95 -50.98
C ASN A 901 21.56 -0.77 -49.59
N GLN A 902 20.74 -0.61 -48.54
CA GLN A 902 21.28 -0.66 -47.17
C GLN A 902 21.80 -2.07 -46.85
N PRO A 903 23.04 -2.20 -46.33
CA PRO A 903 23.59 -3.47 -45.85
C PRO A 903 22.65 -4.14 -44.85
N GLU A 904 22.63 -5.46 -44.82
CA GLU A 904 21.62 -6.20 -44.03
C GLU A 904 21.73 -5.93 -42.52
N TRP A 905 22.96 -5.72 -42.00
CA TRP A 905 23.19 -5.34 -40.61
C TRP A 905 22.50 -4.02 -40.22
N VAL A 906 22.48 -3.01 -41.13
CA VAL A 906 21.79 -1.73 -40.90
C VAL A 906 20.26 -1.94 -40.83
N ARG A 907 19.71 -2.83 -41.68
CA ARG A 907 18.30 -3.20 -41.63
C ARG A 907 17.93 -3.98 -40.35
N ASN A 908 18.83 -4.83 -39.86
CA ASN A 908 18.60 -5.59 -38.62
C ASN A 908 18.67 -4.69 -37.38
N ILE A 909 19.61 -3.73 -37.31
CA ILE A 909 19.65 -2.71 -36.24
C ILE A 909 18.40 -1.83 -36.28
N ASN A 910 17.98 -1.35 -37.45
CA ASN A 910 16.76 -0.55 -37.59
C ASN A 910 15.49 -1.33 -37.22
N ARG A 911 15.44 -2.65 -37.45
CA ARG A 911 14.33 -3.50 -36.97
C ARG A 911 14.35 -3.63 -35.44
N GLY A 912 15.50 -3.99 -34.84
CA GLY A 912 15.63 -4.12 -33.38
C GLY A 912 15.28 -2.84 -32.61
N LEU A 913 15.67 -1.67 -33.12
CA LEU A 913 15.28 -0.38 -32.55
C LEU A 913 13.77 -0.09 -32.67
N ASN A 914 13.14 -0.44 -33.79
CA ASN A 914 11.69 -0.29 -33.96
C ASN A 914 10.90 -1.26 -33.06
N ASP A 915 11.39 -2.48 -32.88
CA ASP A 915 10.74 -3.47 -32.02
C ASP A 915 10.89 -3.06 -30.54
N ALA A 916 12.05 -2.52 -30.14
CA ALA A 916 12.26 -1.93 -28.81
C ALA A 916 11.39 -0.69 -28.55
N ALA A 917 11.20 0.18 -29.54
CA ALA A 917 10.37 1.39 -29.41
C ALA A 917 8.86 1.11 -29.30
N ASN A 918 8.41 -0.10 -29.67
CA ASN A 918 7.01 -0.52 -29.59
C ASN A 918 6.74 -1.54 -28.47
N ALA A 919 7.76 -1.92 -27.68
CA ALA A 919 7.60 -2.81 -26.53
C ALA A 919 7.06 -2.03 -25.31
N VAL A 920 6.03 -2.57 -24.66
CA VAL A 920 5.30 -1.91 -23.56
C VAL A 920 5.93 -2.19 -22.18
N ASP A 921 6.91 -3.09 -22.09
CA ASP A 921 7.58 -3.50 -20.84
C ASP A 921 9.08 -3.12 -20.85
N HIS A 922 9.49 -2.37 -19.82
CA HIS A 922 10.86 -1.92 -19.58
C HIS A 922 11.91 -3.05 -19.58
N ARG A 923 11.56 -4.25 -19.11
CA ARG A 923 12.50 -5.39 -19.08
C ARG A 923 12.86 -5.84 -20.49
N MET A 924 11.91 -5.87 -21.43
CA MET A 924 12.16 -6.27 -22.82
C MET A 924 13.01 -5.23 -23.58
N VAL A 925 12.83 -3.94 -23.29
CA VAL A 925 13.62 -2.85 -23.90
C VAL A 925 15.11 -2.99 -23.55
N SER A 926 15.44 -3.33 -22.30
CA SER A 926 16.84 -3.55 -21.89
C SER A 926 17.50 -4.71 -22.66
N GLN A 927 16.81 -5.84 -22.82
CA GLN A 927 17.32 -7.01 -23.52
C GLN A 927 17.49 -6.74 -25.03
N ALA A 928 16.57 -6.00 -25.65
CA ALA A 928 16.67 -5.59 -27.05
C ALA A 928 17.85 -4.65 -27.30
N LEU A 929 18.13 -3.73 -26.38
CA LEU A 929 19.31 -2.84 -26.44
C LEU A 929 20.62 -3.62 -26.35
N PHE A 930 20.75 -4.56 -25.39
CA PHE A 930 21.93 -5.42 -25.27
C PHE A 930 22.15 -6.32 -26.49
N ALA A 931 21.09 -6.93 -27.02
CA ALA A 931 21.17 -7.74 -28.24
C ALA A 931 21.63 -6.91 -29.46
N THR A 932 21.16 -5.67 -29.56
CA THR A 932 21.54 -4.74 -30.65
C THR A 932 23.00 -4.28 -30.51
N ALA A 933 23.47 -4.01 -29.29
CA ALA A 933 24.87 -3.67 -29.01
C ALA A 933 25.82 -4.83 -29.32
N ALA A 934 25.45 -6.06 -28.97
CA ALA A 934 26.21 -7.26 -29.32
C ALA A 934 26.32 -7.45 -30.85
N LEU A 935 25.22 -7.24 -31.59
CA LEU A 935 25.21 -7.33 -33.06
C LEU A 935 26.09 -6.26 -33.71
N ALA A 936 26.11 -5.04 -33.15
CA ALA A 936 26.97 -3.96 -33.62
C ALA A 936 28.46 -4.31 -33.43
N LEU A 937 28.85 -4.81 -32.24
CA LEU A 937 30.23 -5.23 -31.95
C LEU A 937 30.72 -6.35 -32.88
N ILE A 938 29.90 -7.38 -33.11
CA ILE A 938 30.22 -8.49 -34.03
C ILE A 938 30.46 -8.02 -35.47
N SER A 939 29.86 -6.90 -35.89
CA SER A 939 30.05 -6.35 -37.24
C SER A 939 31.35 -5.55 -37.44
N THR A 940 32.02 -5.13 -36.36
CA THR A 940 33.19 -4.22 -36.42
C THR A 940 34.42 -4.76 -37.19
N PRO A 941 34.78 -6.07 -37.19
CA PRO A 941 35.94 -6.56 -37.94
C PRO A 941 35.79 -6.45 -39.46
N VAL A 942 34.54 -6.36 -39.96
CA VAL A 942 34.24 -6.29 -41.40
C VAL A 942 34.47 -4.88 -41.97
N LEU A 943 34.60 -3.85 -41.11
CA LEU A 943 34.72 -2.45 -41.51
C LEU A 943 36.16 -1.90 -41.55
N CYS A 944 37.11 -2.45 -40.77
CA CYS A 944 38.54 -2.06 -40.84
C CYS A 944 39.36 -2.88 -41.87
N GLY A 945 38.70 -3.54 -42.85
CA GLY A 945 39.31 -3.96 -44.12
C GLY A 945 40.26 -5.17 -44.10
N MET A 946 39.72 -6.39 -43.99
CA MET A 946 40.44 -7.63 -44.30
C MET A 946 40.08 -8.17 -45.68
N ASP A 947 41.07 -8.37 -46.55
CA ASP A 947 40.90 -8.96 -47.88
C ASP A 947 40.54 -10.46 -47.78
N ASN A 948 39.44 -10.84 -48.44
CA ASN A 948 38.96 -12.21 -48.47
C ASN A 948 39.85 -13.12 -49.34
N SER A 949 40.60 -14.04 -48.74
CA SER A 949 40.96 -15.30 -49.42
C SER A 949 41.21 -16.46 -48.44
N SER A 950 40.83 -17.67 -48.88
CA SER A 950 40.92 -18.97 -48.19
C SER A 950 40.01 -19.22 -46.97
N SER A 951 38.87 -19.83 -47.28
CA SER A 951 37.96 -20.59 -46.43
C SER A 951 38.61 -21.68 -45.55
N SER A 952 38.15 -21.85 -44.30
CA SER A 952 37.35 -23.03 -43.89
C SER A 952 36.97 -23.05 -42.40
N SER A 953 35.65 -23.10 -42.12
CA SER A 953 34.97 -23.76 -40.99
C SER A 953 35.65 -23.87 -39.60
N SER A 954 35.09 -23.15 -38.62
CA SER A 954 34.39 -23.76 -37.46
C SER A 954 33.52 -22.71 -36.76
#